data_AF-A0A656DBV2-F1
#
_entry.id   AF-A0A656DBV2-F1
#
_cell.length_a   1.000
_cell.length_b   1.000
_cell.length_c   1.000
_cell.angle_alpha   90.00
_cell.angle_beta   90.00
_cell.angle_gamma   90.00
#
_symmetry.space_group_name_H-M   'P 1'
#
loop_
_entity.id
_entity.type
_entity.pdbx_description
1 polymer ?
#
loop_
_entity_poly.entity_id
_entity_poly.type
_entity_poly.pdbx_seq_one_letter_code
_entity_poly.pdbx_strand_id
1 'polypeptide(L)'
;MRIIYIFLIFLLALTVDIFSQGQQVYKVLAVMVDFQEDNDPLTTGNGKFNLNFQSKKIIDPPPHDKKYFEAHLQFLKNYFSKFSIEIEYEIIDSIFTLSKPMRHYSPPQDSGLERILMLVYETWTNVKNSSIRTNYQLSEYDCYIIFHAGVGRDINLSAEYGYNPTPFDIPSLFVNHDSINSFLRKNGITENFEVKNSIILPETESRYIQSITGEALLQIGLNGLLVSNFASFLGLPDLFDTKTGRSRIGRFGLMDGPGIFSYRGILPPEPSAWEKIKLGICQPVEVKVFKDTTISISAFQVNKNNAIFKIPISAKEYFLIENRNRDVFNDGVRLKFYWRDSTGERIIERVFTKDEIGFNYFDIDSVYGVLIDVDEPDWALPGSGILIWYIDENVVDEKLKINSINNDVKRLGVKLIEADGPQVIYGDEIGWVFDMWFLGNSSPVYKNEFSVNSYPWNPTNNLSNFNVKIYNFSSPSPVMTFKVGTSDSTVLPAPAFPKRIFGITERSFVTIGSIDNDPKNEIVLNSSSGIFAFNPSGTSLTLNEQGYYSNIKSDFACAIFDVDGDGIGDVIGVDDKKVYAFKTWDSNLDGFVDSIWVYENEKPISTPPAIFQNKILFGDSAGNIVFLIKMEV
;
A
#
# COMPACT_ATOMS: atom_id res chain seq x y z
N MET A 1 58.49 -33.80 2.96
CA MET A 1 57.91 -32.53 2.47
C MET A 1 56.48 -32.84 2.04
N ARG A 2 55.51 -32.53 2.91
CA ARG A 2 54.10 -32.95 2.80
C ARG A 2 53.35 -31.98 1.90
N ILE A 3 52.75 -32.48 0.83
CA ILE A 3 51.74 -31.77 0.04
C ILE A 3 50.39 -32.23 0.59
N ILE A 4 49.70 -31.32 1.29
CA ILE A 4 48.36 -31.55 1.85
C ILE A 4 47.35 -31.12 0.78
N TYR A 5 46.57 -32.08 0.31
CA TYR A 5 45.35 -31.83 -0.45
C TYR A 5 44.30 -31.23 0.50
N ILE A 6 43.91 -29.98 0.28
CA ILE A 6 42.74 -29.39 0.93
C ILE A 6 41.52 -29.69 0.07
N PHE A 7 40.68 -30.59 0.57
CA PHE A 7 39.31 -30.83 0.12
C PHE A 7 38.48 -29.59 0.45
N LEU A 8 38.08 -28.81 -0.56
CA LEU A 8 37.10 -27.74 -0.38
C LEU A 8 35.71 -28.37 -0.52
N ILE A 9 35.08 -28.66 0.62
CA ILE A 9 33.67 -29.06 0.70
C ILE A 9 32.84 -27.83 0.31
N PHE A 10 32.29 -27.83 -0.90
CA PHE A 10 31.18 -26.93 -1.27
C PHE A 10 29.93 -27.43 -0.53
N LEU A 11 29.65 -26.85 0.63
CA LEU A 11 28.38 -27.06 1.31
C LEU A 11 27.32 -26.29 0.53
N LEU A 12 26.51 -27.04 -0.20
CA LEU A 12 25.33 -26.60 -0.91
C LEU A 12 24.31 -26.05 0.10
N ALA A 13 24.30 -24.74 0.33
CA ALA A 13 23.21 -24.08 1.05
C ALA A 13 22.05 -23.85 0.07
N LEU A 14 21.34 -24.93 -0.27
CA LEU A 14 19.97 -24.81 -0.76
C LEU A 14 19.11 -24.42 0.44
N THR A 15 18.89 -23.12 0.63
CA THR A 15 17.75 -22.63 1.41
C THR A 15 16.50 -23.02 0.63
N VAL A 16 16.00 -24.23 0.87
CA VAL A 16 14.62 -24.55 0.56
C VAL A 16 13.81 -23.77 1.59
N ASP A 17 13.25 -22.64 1.18
CA ASP A 17 12.22 -21.95 1.94
C ASP A 17 10.99 -22.86 2.00
N ILE A 18 10.98 -23.78 2.95
CA ILE A 18 9.79 -24.54 3.34
C ILE A 18 8.93 -23.58 4.17
N PHE A 19 8.30 -22.61 3.52
CA PHE A 19 7.14 -21.93 4.09
C PHE A 19 5.89 -22.74 3.76
N SER A 20 5.74 -23.87 4.44
CA SER A 20 4.40 -24.32 4.80
C SER A 20 4.05 -23.53 6.06
N GLN A 21 3.48 -22.33 5.92
CA GLN A 21 2.75 -21.74 7.05
C GLN A 21 1.67 -22.76 7.41
N GLY A 22 1.79 -23.37 8.59
CA GLY A 22 0.75 -24.24 9.11
C GLY A 22 -0.56 -23.46 9.11
N GLN A 23 -1.63 -24.09 8.65
CA GLN A 23 -2.97 -23.52 8.64
C GLN A 23 -3.31 -23.01 10.05
N GLN A 24 -3.36 -21.69 10.22
CA GLN A 24 -3.61 -21.08 11.53
C GLN A 24 -5.11 -21.18 11.83
N VAL A 25 -5.44 -21.83 12.94
CA VAL A 25 -6.81 -21.98 13.44
C VAL A 25 -7.04 -20.94 14.53
N TYR A 26 -8.03 -20.08 14.34
CA TYR A 26 -8.47 -19.11 15.34
C TYR A 26 -9.74 -19.59 16.04
N LYS A 27 -9.72 -19.56 17.37
CA LYS A 27 -10.87 -19.89 18.21
C LYS A 27 -11.64 -18.62 18.55
N VAL A 28 -12.91 -18.58 18.16
CA VAL A 28 -13.82 -17.44 18.34
C VAL A 28 -14.87 -17.79 19.38
N LEU A 29 -15.01 -16.96 20.41
CA LEU A 29 -16.10 -17.07 21.38
C LEU A 29 -17.05 -15.89 21.24
N ALA A 30 -18.33 -16.17 21.00
CA ALA A 30 -19.36 -15.14 20.96
C ALA A 30 -20.31 -15.24 22.16
N VAL A 31 -20.84 -14.09 22.58
CA VAL A 31 -21.88 -13.96 23.60
C VAL A 31 -22.97 -13.01 23.11
N MET A 32 -24.22 -13.32 23.45
CA MET A 32 -25.36 -12.44 23.23
C MET A 32 -25.63 -11.63 24.49
N VAL A 33 -25.79 -10.31 24.35
CA VAL A 33 -26.13 -9.42 25.46
C VAL A 33 -27.35 -8.59 25.14
N ASP A 34 -28.17 -8.36 26.16
CA ASP A 34 -29.29 -7.44 26.08
C ASP A 34 -29.19 -6.43 27.25
N PHE A 35 -30.09 -5.47 27.28
CA PHE A 35 -30.04 -4.35 28.22
C PHE A 35 -31.25 -4.36 29.15
N GLN A 36 -31.21 -3.51 30.18
CA GLN A 36 -32.43 -3.19 30.92
C GLN A 36 -33.45 -2.57 29.96
N GLU A 37 -34.69 -3.02 30.01
CA GLU A 37 -35.74 -2.52 29.11
C GLU A 37 -36.00 -1.03 29.36
N ASP A 38 -36.11 -0.28 28.29
CA ASP A 38 -36.55 1.11 28.30
C ASP A 38 -37.40 1.42 27.06
N ASN A 39 -37.80 2.68 26.91
CA ASN A 39 -38.43 3.21 25.71
C ASN A 39 -37.74 4.52 25.30
N ASP A 40 -36.39 4.58 25.38
CA ASP A 40 -35.66 5.80 25.00
C ASP A 40 -35.76 6.01 23.49
N PRO A 41 -36.38 7.11 23.00
CA PRO A 41 -36.58 7.32 21.57
C PRO A 41 -35.28 7.64 20.82
N LEU A 42 -34.17 7.85 21.53
CA LEU A 42 -32.86 8.13 20.94
C LEU A 42 -32.01 6.87 20.74
N THR A 43 -32.62 5.71 20.93
CA THR A 43 -32.10 4.37 20.67
C THR A 43 -33.11 3.54 19.90
N THR A 44 -32.65 2.59 19.08
CA THR A 44 -33.53 1.67 18.34
C THR A 44 -33.86 0.44 19.17
N GLY A 45 -35.15 0.14 19.33
CA GLY A 45 -35.66 -0.99 20.10
C GLY A 45 -35.85 -0.67 21.59
N ASN A 46 -36.15 -1.69 22.39
CA ASN A 46 -36.36 -1.58 23.83
C ASN A 46 -35.21 -2.20 24.65
N GLY A 47 -34.08 -2.48 24.00
CA GLY A 47 -32.94 -3.16 24.62
C GLY A 47 -33.02 -4.69 24.68
N LYS A 48 -33.98 -5.33 24.00
CA LYS A 48 -34.12 -6.80 23.89
C LYS A 48 -34.02 -7.28 22.44
N PHE A 49 -33.52 -8.51 22.26
CA PHE A 49 -33.44 -9.14 20.95
C PHE A 49 -34.83 -9.37 20.34
N ASN A 50 -34.94 -9.21 19.03
CA ASN A 50 -36.13 -9.58 18.30
C ASN A 50 -36.19 -11.09 18.05
N LEU A 51 -36.91 -11.81 18.92
CA LEU A 51 -37.06 -13.27 18.85
C LEU A 51 -38.31 -13.73 18.07
N ASN A 52 -39.01 -12.81 17.42
CA ASN A 52 -40.26 -13.14 16.72
C ASN A 52 -40.00 -13.49 15.25
N PHE A 53 -40.58 -14.60 14.80
CA PHE A 53 -40.60 -14.92 13.37
C PHE A 53 -41.30 -13.82 12.57
N GLN A 54 -40.65 -13.35 11.52
CA GLN A 54 -41.27 -12.48 10.53
C GLN A 54 -41.73 -13.26 9.31
N SER A 55 -42.88 -12.87 8.75
CA SER A 55 -43.39 -13.41 7.48
C SER A 55 -42.76 -12.76 6.24
N LYS A 56 -42.14 -11.59 6.41
CA LYS A 56 -41.51 -10.84 5.33
C LYS A 56 -40.17 -11.49 4.97
N LYS A 57 -39.94 -11.72 3.67
CA LYS A 57 -38.66 -12.20 3.15
C LYS A 57 -37.70 -11.01 3.03
N ILE A 58 -36.74 -10.98 3.94
CA ILE A 58 -35.69 -9.96 4.02
C ILE A 58 -34.35 -10.64 4.31
N ILE A 59 -33.25 -9.94 4.07
CA ILE A 59 -31.94 -10.36 4.61
C ILE A 59 -31.93 -10.23 6.12
N ASP A 60 -31.07 -11.02 6.77
CA ASP A 60 -30.85 -11.01 8.21
C ASP A 60 -32.15 -10.93 9.05
N PRO A 61 -33.14 -11.82 8.80
CA PRO A 61 -34.44 -11.78 9.46
C PRO A 61 -34.38 -12.32 10.90
N PRO A 62 -35.24 -11.83 11.81
CA PRO A 62 -35.43 -12.45 13.11
C PRO A 62 -36.12 -13.83 13.00
N PRO A 63 -35.95 -14.74 13.98
CA PRO A 63 -35.46 -14.49 15.34
C PRO A 63 -33.95 -14.28 15.42
N HIS A 64 -33.50 -13.23 16.09
CA HIS A 64 -32.07 -12.99 16.38
C HIS A 64 -31.63 -13.74 17.64
N ASP A 65 -31.60 -15.06 17.51
CA ASP A 65 -31.17 -16.00 18.55
C ASP A 65 -29.78 -16.58 18.25
N LYS A 66 -29.33 -17.54 19.06
CA LYS A 66 -28.06 -18.25 18.87
C LYS A 66 -27.86 -18.76 17.45
N LYS A 67 -28.89 -19.38 16.86
CA LYS A 67 -28.80 -19.97 15.51
C LYS A 67 -28.64 -18.92 14.42
N TYR A 68 -29.25 -17.74 14.60
CA TYR A 68 -29.05 -16.61 13.69
C TYR A 68 -27.59 -16.15 13.70
N PHE A 69 -26.98 -15.96 14.87
CA PHE A 69 -25.57 -15.59 14.97
C PHE A 69 -24.61 -16.73 14.55
N GLU A 70 -24.98 -18.00 14.76
CA GLU A 70 -24.23 -19.14 14.23
C GLU A 70 -24.16 -19.11 12.69
N ALA A 71 -25.22 -18.64 12.01
CA ALA A 71 -25.22 -18.47 10.57
C ALA A 71 -24.22 -17.39 10.11
N HIS A 72 -24.15 -16.25 10.83
CA HIS A 72 -23.14 -15.22 10.56
C HIS A 72 -21.70 -15.71 10.83
N LEU A 73 -21.47 -16.44 11.92
CA LEU A 73 -20.14 -17.03 12.19
C LEU A 73 -19.78 -18.14 11.19
N GLN A 74 -20.77 -18.85 10.65
CA GLN A 74 -20.58 -19.78 9.54
C GLN A 74 -20.14 -19.05 8.26
N PHE A 75 -20.71 -17.87 7.97
CA PHE A 75 -20.22 -17.02 6.88
C PHE A 75 -18.78 -16.58 7.11
N LEU A 76 -18.46 -16.07 8.30
CA LEU A 76 -17.12 -15.64 8.68
C LEU A 76 -16.10 -16.77 8.44
N LYS A 77 -16.40 -17.98 8.92
CA LYS A 77 -15.59 -19.18 8.69
C LYS A 77 -15.41 -19.47 7.20
N ASN A 78 -16.51 -19.52 6.44
CA ASN A 78 -16.48 -19.85 5.02
C ASN A 78 -15.74 -18.80 4.18
N TYR A 79 -15.84 -17.52 4.54
CA TYR A 79 -15.11 -16.43 3.91
C TYR A 79 -13.60 -16.56 4.15
N PHE A 80 -13.16 -16.68 5.41
CA PHE A 80 -11.73 -16.74 5.74
C PHE A 80 -11.04 -18.04 5.30
N SER A 81 -11.78 -19.15 5.20
CA SER A 81 -11.25 -20.42 4.68
C SER A 81 -10.72 -20.30 3.23
N LYS A 82 -11.29 -19.40 2.41
CA LYS A 82 -10.81 -19.12 1.04
C LYS A 82 -9.39 -18.55 1.02
N PHE A 83 -8.98 -17.95 2.13
CA PHE A 83 -7.67 -17.36 2.35
C PHE A 83 -6.77 -18.22 3.25
N SER A 84 -7.09 -19.50 3.42
CA SER A 84 -6.33 -20.45 4.27
C SER A 84 -6.28 -20.07 5.76
N ILE A 85 -7.26 -19.29 6.23
CA ILE A 85 -7.44 -18.95 7.64
C ILE A 85 -8.62 -19.76 8.16
N GLU A 86 -8.37 -20.63 9.15
CA GLU A 86 -9.41 -21.47 9.72
C GLU A 86 -10.01 -20.83 10.97
N ILE A 87 -11.32 -20.97 11.10
CA ILE A 87 -12.07 -20.44 12.24
C ILE A 87 -12.87 -21.57 12.85
N GLU A 88 -12.65 -21.77 14.15
CA GLU A 88 -13.53 -22.53 15.02
C GLU A 88 -14.30 -21.53 15.87
N TYR A 89 -15.62 -21.66 15.95
CA TYR A 89 -16.44 -20.73 16.72
C TYR A 89 -17.38 -21.45 17.68
N GLU A 90 -17.71 -20.75 18.76
CA GLU A 90 -18.71 -21.14 19.74
C GLU A 90 -19.52 -19.92 20.17
N ILE A 91 -20.83 -20.10 20.34
CA ILE A 91 -21.71 -19.08 20.93
C ILE A 91 -22.23 -19.59 22.26
N ILE A 92 -22.09 -18.79 23.30
CA ILE A 92 -22.67 -19.07 24.62
C ILE A 92 -24.19 -19.12 24.50
N ASP A 93 -24.78 -20.24 24.93
CA ASP A 93 -26.23 -20.49 24.86
C ASP A 93 -27.00 -19.82 26.01
N SER A 94 -26.79 -18.51 26.16
CA SER A 94 -27.45 -17.65 27.14
C SER A 94 -27.37 -16.19 26.72
N ILE A 95 -28.43 -15.43 27.00
CA ILE A 95 -28.45 -13.98 26.83
C ILE A 95 -28.12 -13.34 28.19
N PHE A 96 -27.11 -12.48 28.20
CA PHE A 96 -26.70 -11.75 29.41
C PHE A 96 -27.28 -10.35 29.43
N THR A 97 -28.11 -10.05 30.44
CA THR A 97 -28.65 -8.71 30.63
C THR A 97 -27.66 -7.81 31.37
N LEU A 98 -27.22 -6.75 30.71
CA LEU A 98 -26.40 -5.70 31.32
C LEU A 98 -27.24 -4.87 32.30
N SER A 99 -26.58 -4.30 33.31
CA SER A 99 -27.22 -3.65 34.46
C SER A 99 -27.85 -2.28 34.15
N LYS A 100 -27.56 -1.71 32.98
CA LYS A 100 -28.09 -0.41 32.54
C LYS A 100 -28.81 -0.52 31.19
N PRO A 101 -29.63 0.48 30.82
CA PRO A 101 -30.20 0.55 29.48
C PRO A 101 -29.14 0.87 28.42
N MET A 102 -29.43 0.59 27.15
CA MET A 102 -28.46 0.63 26.03
C MET A 102 -27.70 1.96 25.94
N ARG A 103 -28.40 3.08 26.08
CA ARG A 103 -27.81 4.44 26.02
C ARG A 103 -26.68 4.67 27.02
N HIS A 104 -26.64 3.94 28.13
CA HIS A 104 -25.55 4.05 29.10
C HIS A 104 -24.20 3.66 28.47
N TYR A 105 -24.21 2.66 27.60
CA TYR A 105 -23.03 2.06 26.98
C TYR A 105 -22.66 2.68 25.63
N SER A 106 -23.57 3.44 25.00
CA SER A 106 -23.28 4.14 23.75
C SER A 106 -22.57 5.48 23.99
N PRO A 107 -21.41 5.74 23.35
CA PRO A 107 -20.75 7.04 23.41
C PRO A 107 -21.50 8.06 22.56
N PRO A 108 -21.77 9.29 23.06
CA PRO A 108 -21.99 10.43 22.18
C PRO A 108 -20.95 10.50 21.06
N GLN A 109 -21.35 11.01 19.89
CA GLN A 109 -20.55 10.98 18.65
C GLN A 109 -19.15 11.65 18.75
N ASP A 110 -18.89 12.42 19.82
CA ASP A 110 -17.62 13.13 20.10
C ASP A 110 -16.98 12.76 21.47
N SER A 111 -17.41 11.65 22.08
CA SER A 111 -16.89 11.22 23.39
C SER A 111 -15.90 10.04 23.26
N GLY A 112 -15.04 9.88 24.27
CA GLY A 112 -14.09 8.77 24.32
C GLY A 112 -14.76 7.39 24.40
N LEU A 113 -13.94 6.33 24.27
CA LEU A 113 -14.40 4.93 24.21
C LEU A 113 -14.88 4.36 25.56
N GLU A 114 -14.90 5.14 26.64
CA GLU A 114 -15.14 4.67 28.01
C GLU A 114 -16.44 3.88 28.16
N ARG A 115 -17.54 4.35 27.55
CA ARG A 115 -18.85 3.69 27.66
C ARG A 115 -18.89 2.35 26.94
N ILE A 116 -18.20 2.25 25.81
CA ILE A 116 -18.07 0.98 25.09
C ILE A 116 -17.17 0.02 25.87
N LEU A 117 -16.09 0.53 26.45
CA LEU A 117 -15.20 -0.29 27.27
C LEU A 117 -15.89 -0.77 28.55
N MET A 118 -16.87 -0.03 29.08
CA MET A 118 -17.77 -0.50 30.14
C MET A 118 -18.68 -1.64 29.69
N LEU A 119 -19.22 -1.60 28.46
CA LEU A 119 -20.01 -2.71 27.90
C LEU A 119 -19.17 -3.98 27.81
N VAL A 120 -17.96 -3.85 27.27
CA VAL A 120 -17.00 -4.96 27.14
C VAL A 120 -16.64 -5.51 28.53
N TYR A 121 -16.31 -4.63 29.47
CA TYR A 121 -15.95 -5.01 30.83
C TYR A 121 -17.08 -5.76 31.55
N GLU A 122 -18.29 -5.22 31.54
CA GLU A 122 -19.43 -5.80 32.25
C GLU A 122 -19.85 -7.13 31.62
N THR A 123 -19.89 -7.21 30.29
CA THR A 123 -20.24 -8.43 29.56
C THR A 123 -19.34 -9.59 29.97
N TRP A 124 -18.02 -9.44 29.82
CA TRP A 124 -17.09 -10.53 30.10
C TRP A 124 -16.94 -10.83 31.59
N THR A 125 -17.22 -9.85 32.46
CA THR A 125 -17.35 -10.08 33.91
C THR A 125 -18.56 -10.96 34.23
N ASN A 126 -19.71 -10.69 33.62
CA ASN A 126 -20.93 -11.47 33.80
C ASN A 126 -20.75 -12.91 33.28
N VAL A 127 -20.17 -13.07 32.08
CA VAL A 127 -19.84 -14.39 31.52
C VAL A 127 -18.96 -15.19 32.49
N LYS A 128 -17.88 -14.59 32.99
CA LYS A 128 -16.99 -15.26 33.95
C LYS A 128 -17.70 -15.70 35.22
N ASN A 129 -18.57 -14.84 35.78
CA ASN A 129 -19.27 -15.10 37.04
C ASN A 129 -20.43 -16.10 36.90
N SER A 130 -20.90 -16.36 35.67
CA SER A 130 -22.06 -17.22 35.39
C SER A 130 -21.81 -18.72 35.58
N SER A 131 -20.56 -19.16 35.73
CA SER A 131 -20.17 -20.58 35.75
C SER A 131 -20.54 -21.36 34.49
N ILE A 132 -20.84 -20.69 33.37
CA ILE A 132 -21.08 -21.33 32.08
C ILE A 132 -19.82 -22.10 31.64
N ARG A 133 -20.05 -23.30 31.08
CA ARG A 133 -19.01 -24.11 30.47
C ARG A 133 -18.99 -23.84 28.97
N THR A 134 -17.82 -23.50 28.47
CA THR A 134 -17.49 -23.40 27.04
C THR A 134 -16.62 -24.59 26.63
N ASN A 135 -16.41 -24.82 25.33
CA ASN A 135 -15.58 -25.93 24.83
C ASN A 135 -14.12 -25.82 25.28
N TYR A 136 -13.62 -24.59 25.42
CA TYR A 136 -12.27 -24.28 25.91
C TYR A 136 -12.34 -23.42 27.16
N GLN A 137 -11.25 -23.36 27.92
CA GLN A 137 -11.16 -22.33 28.95
C GLN A 137 -11.27 -20.97 28.29
N LEU A 138 -11.93 -20.01 28.94
CA LEU A 138 -12.19 -18.73 28.29
C LEU A 138 -10.88 -18.05 27.82
N SER A 139 -9.74 -18.22 28.50
CA SER A 139 -8.43 -17.68 28.08
C SER A 139 -7.79 -18.37 26.87
N GLU A 140 -8.33 -19.48 26.39
CA GLU A 140 -7.83 -20.24 25.25
C GLU A 140 -8.50 -19.83 23.93
N TYR A 141 -9.48 -18.92 23.96
CA TYR A 141 -10.02 -18.30 22.74
C TYR A 141 -9.14 -17.12 22.33
N ASP A 142 -9.04 -16.92 21.01
CA ASP A 142 -8.21 -15.88 20.41
C ASP A 142 -9.01 -14.58 20.21
N CYS A 143 -10.26 -14.72 19.72
CA CYS A 143 -11.14 -13.61 19.40
C CYS A 143 -12.47 -13.72 20.16
N TYR A 144 -12.94 -12.60 20.69
CA TYR A 144 -14.16 -12.53 21.49
C TYR A 144 -15.17 -11.61 20.81
N ILE A 145 -16.42 -12.04 20.70
CA ILE A 145 -17.47 -11.28 20.01
C ILE A 145 -18.65 -11.06 20.96
N ILE A 146 -19.13 -9.83 21.01
CA ILE A 146 -20.36 -9.46 21.71
C ILE A 146 -21.39 -9.09 20.65
N PHE A 147 -22.45 -9.88 20.54
CA PHE A 147 -23.66 -9.50 19.82
C PHE A 147 -24.60 -8.81 20.80
N HIS A 148 -25.01 -7.58 20.53
CA HIS A 148 -25.91 -6.83 21.40
C HIS A 148 -27.30 -6.65 20.77
N ALA A 149 -28.35 -6.64 21.61
CA ALA A 149 -29.69 -6.27 21.17
C ALA A 149 -29.75 -4.83 20.62
N GLY A 150 -30.68 -4.57 19.70
CA GLY A 150 -30.81 -3.26 19.05
C GLY A 150 -29.97 -3.12 17.78
N VAL A 151 -30.08 -1.96 17.15
CA VAL A 151 -29.50 -1.68 15.82
C VAL A 151 -28.15 -0.97 15.95
N GLY A 152 -27.25 -1.20 14.99
CA GLY A 152 -25.95 -0.55 14.92
C GLY A 152 -26.00 0.94 14.55
N ARG A 153 -24.92 1.67 14.85
CA ARG A 153 -24.75 3.09 14.48
C ARG A 153 -23.74 3.27 13.34
N ASP A 154 -23.67 2.29 12.45
CA ASP A 154 -22.60 2.14 11.47
C ASP A 154 -22.84 2.86 10.14
N ILE A 155 -24.07 3.37 9.94
CA ILE A 155 -24.45 4.15 8.76
C ILE A 155 -24.66 5.61 9.17
N ASN A 156 -24.16 6.54 8.36
CA ASN A 156 -24.33 7.97 8.57
C ASN A 156 -25.73 8.45 8.14
N LEU A 157 -26.74 8.19 8.97
CA LEU A 157 -28.12 8.62 8.73
C LEU A 157 -28.26 10.15 8.59
N SER A 158 -27.40 10.93 9.26
CA SER A 158 -27.43 12.39 9.14
C SER A 158 -27.00 12.87 7.76
N ALA A 159 -26.00 12.22 7.16
CA ALA A 159 -25.56 12.56 5.80
C ALA A 159 -26.62 12.17 4.76
N GLU A 160 -27.27 11.02 4.95
CA GLU A 160 -28.25 10.46 4.00
C GLU A 160 -29.63 11.14 4.12
N TYR A 161 -30.10 11.41 5.34
CA TYR A 161 -31.47 11.84 5.64
C TYR A 161 -31.57 13.20 6.37
N GLY A 162 -30.44 13.86 6.64
CA GLY A 162 -30.37 15.18 7.29
C GLY A 162 -30.51 15.18 8.81
N TYR A 163 -30.78 14.03 9.44
CA TYR A 163 -30.76 13.86 10.89
C TYR A 163 -30.53 12.39 11.28
N ASN A 164 -30.04 12.15 12.52
CA ASN A 164 -29.94 10.82 13.09
C ASN A 164 -31.01 10.65 14.20
N PRO A 165 -32.05 9.82 14.00
CA PRO A 165 -33.09 9.58 15.01
C PRO A 165 -32.55 8.88 16.26
N THR A 166 -31.54 8.02 16.10
CA THR A 166 -31.07 7.12 17.16
C THR A 166 -29.57 7.33 17.44
N PRO A 167 -29.18 8.52 17.90
CA PRO A 167 -27.78 8.87 18.12
C PRO A 167 -27.11 8.07 19.23
N PHE A 168 -27.85 7.28 20.03
CA PHE A 168 -27.30 6.43 21.08
C PHE A 168 -27.38 4.92 20.78
N ASP A 169 -27.63 4.55 19.53
CA ASP A 169 -27.30 3.20 19.06
C ASP A 169 -25.79 2.94 19.26
N ILE A 170 -25.42 1.68 19.53
CA ILE A 170 -24.03 1.31 19.78
C ILE A 170 -23.36 1.05 18.42
N PRO A 171 -22.20 1.65 18.12
CA PRO A 171 -21.48 1.38 16.88
C PRO A 171 -20.80 0.02 16.92
N SER A 172 -20.67 -0.62 15.76
CA SER A 172 -19.85 -1.80 15.60
C SER A 172 -18.37 -1.43 15.69
N LEU A 173 -17.59 -2.20 16.46
CA LEU A 173 -16.16 -1.90 16.61
C LEU A 173 -15.32 -3.10 17.07
N PHE A 174 -14.04 -3.05 16.72
CA PHE A 174 -13.00 -3.90 17.26
C PHE A 174 -12.23 -3.17 18.37
N VAL A 175 -12.40 -3.64 19.60
CA VAL A 175 -11.63 -3.18 20.76
C VAL A 175 -10.37 -4.02 20.89
N ASN A 176 -9.20 -3.38 20.72
CA ASN A 176 -7.91 -4.03 20.88
C ASN A 176 -7.41 -4.04 22.34
N HIS A 177 -6.28 -4.73 22.55
CA HIS A 177 -5.67 -4.88 23.87
C HIS A 177 -5.21 -3.56 24.48
N ASP A 178 -4.61 -2.68 23.68
CA ASP A 178 -4.11 -1.38 24.14
C ASP A 178 -5.25 -0.48 24.66
N SER A 179 -6.42 -0.53 24.02
CA SER A 179 -7.61 0.19 24.44
C SER A 179 -8.14 -0.33 25.78
N ILE A 180 -8.23 -1.66 25.94
CA ILE A 180 -8.65 -2.31 27.20
C ILE A 180 -7.67 -1.97 28.33
N ASN A 181 -6.36 -2.09 28.08
CA ASN A 181 -5.33 -1.81 29.07
C ASN A 181 -5.31 -0.33 29.47
N SER A 182 -5.45 0.58 28.51
CA SER A 182 -5.51 2.02 28.78
C SER A 182 -6.70 2.41 29.68
N PHE A 183 -7.84 1.74 29.49
CA PHE A 183 -9.06 2.01 30.26
C PHE A 183 -9.05 1.35 31.64
N LEU A 184 -8.77 0.04 31.71
CA LEU A 184 -8.82 -0.71 32.96
C LEU A 184 -7.57 -0.56 33.82
N ARG A 185 -6.45 -0.08 33.24
CA ARG A 185 -5.11 -0.10 33.84
C ARG A 185 -4.71 -1.51 34.30
N LYS A 186 -5.16 -2.53 33.55
CA LYS A 186 -4.96 -3.96 33.80
C LYS A 186 -4.72 -4.68 32.48
N ASN A 187 -3.99 -5.81 32.53
CA ASN A 187 -3.65 -6.65 31.37
C ASN A 187 -4.83 -7.50 30.86
N GLY A 188 -6.01 -6.90 30.69
CA GLY A 188 -7.26 -7.58 30.33
C GLY A 188 -8.41 -7.25 31.28
N ILE A 189 -9.56 -7.86 30.99
CA ILE A 189 -10.82 -7.50 31.67
C ILE A 189 -10.89 -8.03 33.11
N THR A 190 -10.25 -9.15 33.44
CA THR A 190 -10.29 -9.72 34.80
C THR A 190 -8.96 -10.36 35.25
N GLU A 191 -8.70 -10.38 36.56
CA GLU A 191 -7.39 -10.78 37.15
C GLU A 191 -6.95 -12.24 36.89
N ASN A 192 -7.89 -13.13 36.56
CA ASN A 192 -7.61 -14.55 36.24
C ASN A 192 -8.16 -14.98 34.86
N PHE A 193 -8.68 -14.04 34.08
CA PHE A 193 -9.26 -14.30 32.75
C PHE A 193 -9.04 -13.05 31.89
N GLU A 194 -7.98 -13.12 31.08
CA GLU A 194 -7.50 -12.01 30.27
C GLU A 194 -8.20 -12.01 28.90
N VAL A 195 -9.43 -11.50 28.83
CA VAL A 195 -9.97 -11.04 27.54
C VAL A 195 -9.16 -9.83 27.10
N LYS A 196 -8.46 -9.98 25.98
CA LYS A 196 -7.53 -8.96 25.44
C LYS A 196 -8.08 -8.21 24.24
N ASN A 197 -9.21 -8.63 23.71
CA ASN A 197 -9.88 -7.98 22.61
C ASN A 197 -11.37 -8.27 22.68
N SER A 198 -12.18 -7.48 21.98
CA SER A 198 -13.58 -7.80 21.75
C SER A 198 -14.06 -7.12 20.49
N ILE A 199 -14.78 -7.85 19.65
CA ILE A 199 -15.63 -7.29 18.60
C ILE A 199 -17.00 -7.02 19.22
N ILE A 200 -17.63 -5.92 18.84
CA ILE A 200 -19.00 -5.56 19.20
C ILE A 200 -19.79 -5.40 17.91
N LEU A 201 -20.92 -6.11 17.82
CA LEU A 201 -21.83 -6.05 16.68
C LEU A 201 -23.28 -6.03 17.19
N PRO A 202 -24.18 -5.33 16.49
CA PRO A 202 -25.60 -5.32 16.83
C PRO A 202 -26.30 -6.63 16.42
N GLU A 203 -27.58 -6.74 16.77
CA GLU A 203 -28.42 -7.84 16.28
C GLU A 203 -28.71 -7.68 14.78
N THR A 204 -28.79 -6.44 14.29
CA THR A 204 -29.04 -6.12 12.88
C THR A 204 -28.61 -4.68 12.56
N GLU A 205 -28.32 -4.41 11.29
CA GLU A 205 -28.20 -3.05 10.74
C GLU A 205 -29.49 -2.53 10.10
N SER A 206 -30.42 -3.45 9.81
CA SER A 206 -31.65 -3.15 9.11
C SER A 206 -32.60 -2.36 9.99
N ARG A 207 -33.19 -1.30 9.44
CA ARG A 207 -34.06 -0.39 10.19
C ARG A 207 -35.14 0.22 9.32
N TYR A 208 -36.27 0.56 9.93
CA TYR A 208 -37.27 1.37 9.25
C TYR A 208 -36.84 2.84 9.27
N ILE A 209 -36.91 3.46 8.11
CA ILE A 209 -36.58 4.88 7.91
C ILE A 209 -37.82 5.61 7.41
N GLN A 210 -37.99 6.85 7.86
CA GLN A 210 -39.08 7.70 7.42
C GLN A 210 -38.67 8.42 6.14
N SER A 211 -39.30 8.06 5.02
CA SER A 211 -39.10 8.72 3.72
C SER A 211 -40.25 9.67 3.38
N ILE A 212 -40.06 10.49 2.35
CA ILE A 212 -41.10 11.37 1.79
C ILE A 212 -42.36 10.60 1.35
N THR A 213 -42.20 9.33 0.98
CA THR A 213 -43.27 8.44 0.51
C THR A 213 -43.87 7.56 1.60
N GLY A 214 -43.41 7.69 2.84
CA GLY A 214 -43.81 6.86 3.99
C GLY A 214 -42.65 6.09 4.61
N GLU A 215 -42.96 5.20 5.54
CA GLU A 215 -41.97 4.34 6.19
C GLU A 215 -41.47 3.27 5.21
N ALA A 216 -40.15 3.14 5.08
CA ALA A 216 -39.50 2.15 4.23
C ALA A 216 -38.49 1.35 5.04
N LEU A 217 -38.37 0.06 4.74
CA LEU A 217 -37.35 -0.78 5.37
C LEU A 217 -36.03 -0.59 4.63
N LEU A 218 -35.02 -0.07 5.31
CA LEU A 218 -33.64 -0.07 4.86
C LEU A 218 -33.01 -1.40 5.26
N GLN A 219 -32.79 -2.27 4.28
CA GLN A 219 -32.13 -3.56 4.49
C GLN A 219 -30.61 -3.42 4.39
N ILE A 220 -29.90 -3.75 5.46
CA ILE A 220 -28.44 -3.74 5.54
C ILE A 220 -28.01 -5.00 6.32
N GLY A 221 -27.02 -5.68 5.76
CA GLY A 221 -26.49 -6.95 6.26
C GLY A 221 -25.32 -6.78 7.21
N LEU A 222 -25.15 -7.75 8.10
CA LEU A 222 -24.14 -7.72 9.16
C LEU A 222 -22.77 -8.28 8.73
N ASN A 223 -22.73 -9.10 7.67
CA ASN A 223 -21.56 -9.89 7.29
C ASN A 223 -20.30 -9.05 6.99
N GLY A 224 -20.44 -7.94 6.27
CA GLY A 224 -19.31 -7.08 5.94
C GLY A 224 -18.66 -6.47 7.18
N LEU A 225 -19.47 -6.02 8.15
CA LEU A 225 -18.99 -5.52 9.44
C LEU A 225 -18.33 -6.64 10.27
N LEU A 226 -18.92 -7.83 10.28
CA LEU A 226 -18.34 -8.98 10.98
C LEU A 226 -16.96 -9.36 10.41
N VAL A 227 -16.85 -9.43 9.09
CA VAL A 227 -15.61 -9.78 8.40
C VAL A 227 -14.54 -8.70 8.59
N SER A 228 -14.88 -7.41 8.46
CA SER A 228 -13.92 -6.33 8.65
C SER A 228 -13.42 -6.21 10.08
N ASN A 229 -14.30 -6.37 11.08
CA ASN A 229 -13.88 -6.36 12.49
C ASN A 229 -13.01 -7.57 12.84
N PHE A 230 -13.28 -8.75 12.26
CA PHE A 230 -12.37 -9.90 12.40
C PHE A 230 -11.04 -9.64 11.69
N ALA A 231 -11.04 -9.00 10.53
CA ALA A 231 -9.80 -8.62 9.85
C ALA A 231 -8.98 -7.58 10.66
N SER A 232 -9.64 -6.66 11.36
CA SER A 232 -8.99 -5.78 12.35
C SER A 232 -8.36 -6.55 13.50
N PHE A 233 -9.05 -7.59 14.00
CA PHE A 233 -8.48 -8.53 14.98
C PHE A 233 -7.21 -9.23 14.45
N LEU A 234 -7.20 -9.61 13.17
CA LEU A 234 -6.03 -10.19 12.50
C LEU A 234 -4.90 -9.17 12.24
N GLY A 235 -5.16 -7.86 12.44
CA GLY A 235 -4.16 -6.80 12.37
C GLY A 235 -4.23 -5.92 11.13
N LEU A 236 -5.33 -5.97 10.36
CA LEU A 236 -5.58 -4.98 9.32
C LEU A 236 -6.06 -3.65 9.93
N PRO A 237 -5.53 -2.50 9.46
CA PRO A 237 -6.08 -1.20 9.79
C PRO A 237 -7.27 -0.87 8.88
N ASP A 238 -8.04 0.13 9.28
CA ASP A 238 -8.95 0.84 8.39
C ASP A 238 -8.16 1.57 7.30
N LEU A 239 -8.61 1.43 6.07
CA LEU A 239 -8.01 2.06 4.89
C LEU A 239 -8.84 3.25 4.39
N PHE A 240 -10.04 3.47 4.92
CA PHE A 240 -10.78 4.73 4.79
C PHE A 240 -10.21 5.82 5.71
N ASP A 241 -10.67 7.07 5.57
CA ASP A 241 -10.30 8.15 6.49
C ASP A 241 -11.08 8.03 7.80
N THR A 242 -10.41 7.56 8.85
CA THR A 242 -11.03 7.29 10.15
C THR A 242 -11.50 8.54 10.88
N LYS A 243 -11.16 9.76 10.43
CA LYS A 243 -11.70 11.00 10.97
C LYS A 243 -13.00 11.44 10.31
N THR A 244 -13.15 11.16 9.01
CA THR A 244 -14.29 11.67 8.22
C THR A 244 -15.25 10.59 7.75
N GLY A 245 -14.86 9.31 7.83
CA GLY A 245 -15.59 8.18 7.27
C GLY A 245 -15.51 8.07 5.74
N ARG A 246 -14.71 8.93 5.10
CA ARG A 246 -14.62 8.97 3.62
C ARG A 246 -13.77 7.84 3.07
N SER A 247 -14.26 7.27 1.98
CA SER A 247 -13.55 6.25 1.19
C SER A 247 -12.19 6.73 0.67
N ARG A 248 -11.26 5.79 0.49
CA ARG A 248 -9.89 6.03 0.02
C ARG A 248 -9.41 4.97 -0.96
N ILE A 249 -9.85 3.74 -0.79
CA ILE A 249 -9.58 2.61 -1.68
C ILE A 249 -10.85 2.02 -2.30
N GLY A 250 -12.03 2.52 -1.93
CA GLY A 250 -13.30 2.12 -2.51
C GLY A 250 -13.64 0.65 -2.25
N ARG A 251 -14.51 0.07 -3.07
CA ARG A 251 -14.95 -1.32 -2.92
C ARG A 251 -13.91 -2.36 -3.36
N PHE A 252 -12.69 -1.93 -3.69
CA PHE A 252 -11.61 -2.78 -4.19
C PHE A 252 -10.80 -3.47 -3.08
N GLY A 253 -10.97 -3.06 -1.83
CA GLY A 253 -10.41 -3.72 -0.66
C GLY A 253 -11.45 -3.91 0.44
N LEU A 254 -11.10 -4.71 1.44
CA LEU A 254 -12.03 -5.09 2.51
C LEU A 254 -12.19 -3.95 3.54
N MET A 255 -11.10 -3.27 3.89
CA MET A 255 -11.05 -2.34 5.01
C MET A 255 -11.44 -0.89 4.65
N ASP A 256 -12.40 -0.73 3.74
CA ASP A 256 -12.99 0.56 3.37
C ASP A 256 -14.52 0.45 3.36
N GLY A 257 -15.22 1.55 3.67
CA GLY A 257 -16.68 1.61 3.78
C GLY A 257 -17.41 0.98 2.58
N PRO A 258 -17.08 1.33 1.32
CA PRO A 258 -17.70 0.71 0.15
C PRO A 258 -17.43 -0.80 0.01
N GLY A 259 -16.31 -1.30 0.53
CA GLY A 259 -16.02 -2.74 0.61
C GLY A 259 -16.84 -3.42 1.70
N ILE A 260 -16.84 -2.85 2.91
CA ILE A 260 -17.60 -3.32 4.08
C ILE A 260 -19.10 -3.38 3.76
N PHE A 261 -19.64 -2.36 3.10
CA PHE A 261 -21.07 -2.25 2.79
C PHE A 261 -21.42 -2.69 1.36
N SER A 262 -20.55 -3.45 0.68
CA SER A 262 -20.84 -3.96 -0.65
C SER A 262 -22.07 -4.88 -0.63
N TYR A 263 -22.95 -4.72 -1.63
CA TYR A 263 -24.29 -5.33 -1.67
C TYR A 263 -25.07 -5.10 -0.37
N ARG A 264 -25.12 -3.85 0.11
CA ARG A 264 -25.74 -3.50 1.40
C ARG A 264 -25.14 -4.25 2.60
N GLY A 265 -23.87 -4.68 2.53
CA GLY A 265 -23.15 -5.30 3.64
C GLY A 265 -23.30 -6.82 3.76
N ILE A 266 -24.02 -7.49 2.85
CA ILE A 266 -24.06 -8.97 2.88
C ILE A 266 -22.82 -9.62 2.26
N LEU A 267 -22.17 -8.93 1.31
CA LEU A 267 -21.12 -9.52 0.45
C LEU A 267 -19.86 -8.66 0.42
N PRO A 268 -18.97 -8.77 1.42
CA PRO A 268 -17.66 -8.10 1.38
C PRO A 268 -16.76 -8.68 0.26
N PRO A 269 -15.93 -7.85 -0.41
CA PRO A 269 -14.98 -8.29 -1.42
C PRO A 269 -13.84 -9.12 -0.82
N GLU A 270 -12.99 -9.72 -1.65
CA GLU A 270 -11.70 -10.21 -1.14
C GLU A 270 -10.84 -9.04 -0.62
N PRO A 271 -9.91 -9.29 0.33
CA PRO A 271 -8.92 -8.27 0.68
C PRO A 271 -8.06 -7.92 -0.54
N SER A 272 -7.67 -6.66 -0.64
CA SER A 272 -6.72 -6.11 -1.61
C SER A 272 -5.34 -6.76 -1.51
N ALA A 273 -4.50 -6.51 -2.52
CA ALA A 273 -3.13 -7.01 -2.55
C ALA A 273 -2.35 -6.69 -1.27
N TRP A 274 -2.44 -5.44 -0.77
CA TRP A 274 -1.73 -5.03 0.44
C TRP A 274 -2.27 -5.74 1.68
N GLU A 275 -3.59 -5.85 1.81
CA GLU A 275 -4.25 -6.53 2.93
C GLU A 275 -3.88 -8.02 2.96
N LYS A 276 -3.88 -8.70 1.81
CA LYS A 276 -3.44 -10.11 1.67
C LYS A 276 -1.98 -10.30 2.11
N ILE A 277 -1.08 -9.40 1.74
CA ILE A 277 0.33 -9.45 2.16
C ILE A 277 0.46 -9.18 3.66
N LYS A 278 -0.27 -8.18 4.18
CA LYS A 278 -0.23 -7.80 5.60
C LYS A 278 -0.68 -8.94 6.52
N LEU A 279 -1.69 -9.70 6.09
CA LEU A 279 -2.18 -10.91 6.77
C LEU A 279 -1.29 -12.14 6.55
N GLY A 280 -0.26 -12.05 5.70
CA GLY A 280 0.59 -13.19 5.35
C GLY A 280 -0.06 -14.23 4.42
N ILE A 281 -1.25 -13.95 3.89
CA ILE A 281 -2.03 -14.85 3.01
C ILE A 281 -1.31 -15.06 1.67
N CYS A 282 -0.60 -14.05 1.18
CA CYS A 282 0.07 -14.08 -0.11
C CYS A 282 1.45 -13.42 -0.01
N GLN A 283 2.46 -14.05 -0.61
CA GLN A 283 3.77 -13.44 -0.80
C GLN A 283 3.85 -12.85 -2.21
N PRO A 284 4.28 -11.59 -2.38
CA PRO A 284 4.35 -10.98 -3.68
C PRO A 284 5.57 -11.48 -4.47
N VAL A 285 5.42 -11.64 -5.78
CA VAL A 285 6.55 -11.88 -6.68
C VAL A 285 7.23 -10.56 -6.97
N GLU A 286 8.47 -10.38 -6.49
CA GLU A 286 9.24 -9.16 -6.75
C GLU A 286 9.73 -9.12 -8.20
N VAL A 287 9.50 -7.99 -8.85
CA VAL A 287 9.87 -7.75 -10.25
C VAL A 287 10.97 -6.72 -10.31
N LYS A 288 12.13 -7.12 -10.85
CA LYS A 288 13.24 -6.20 -11.14
C LYS A 288 13.17 -5.75 -12.60
N VAL A 289 12.97 -4.46 -12.80
CA VAL A 289 12.75 -3.87 -14.13
C VAL A 289 14.09 -3.48 -14.75
N PHE A 290 14.69 -4.39 -15.52
CA PHE A 290 15.92 -4.12 -16.29
C PHE A 290 15.67 -3.93 -17.79
N LYS A 291 14.55 -4.47 -18.28
CA LYS A 291 14.09 -4.44 -19.66
C LYS A 291 12.60 -4.73 -19.70
N ASP A 292 12.00 -4.45 -20.84
CA ASP A 292 10.61 -4.81 -21.11
C ASP A 292 10.38 -6.31 -20.91
N THR A 293 9.49 -6.61 -19.98
CA THR A 293 9.16 -7.97 -19.57
C THR A 293 7.65 -8.15 -19.60
N THR A 294 7.18 -9.22 -20.24
CA THR A 294 5.76 -9.59 -20.20
C THR A 294 5.52 -10.47 -18.98
N ILE A 295 4.55 -10.09 -18.17
CA ILE A 295 4.14 -10.78 -16.95
C ILE A 295 2.75 -11.36 -17.19
N SER A 296 2.58 -12.63 -16.83
CA SER A 296 1.27 -13.24 -16.67
C SER A 296 0.89 -13.21 -15.20
N ILE A 297 -0.31 -12.78 -14.89
CA ILE A 297 -0.82 -12.59 -13.53
C ILE A 297 -2.18 -13.28 -13.39
N SER A 298 -2.31 -14.13 -12.38
CA SER A 298 -3.53 -14.90 -12.13
C SER A 298 -4.41 -14.20 -11.10
N ALA A 299 -5.72 -14.37 -11.17
CA ALA A 299 -6.58 -14.08 -10.04
C ALA A 299 -6.18 -14.97 -8.85
N PHE A 300 -6.37 -14.48 -7.62
CA PHE A 300 -5.90 -15.16 -6.41
C PHE A 300 -6.45 -16.59 -6.29
N GLN A 301 -7.72 -16.79 -6.60
CA GLN A 301 -8.40 -18.10 -6.57
C GLN A 301 -7.85 -19.11 -7.59
N VAL A 302 -7.24 -18.63 -8.69
CA VAL A 302 -6.67 -19.50 -9.73
C VAL A 302 -5.28 -19.98 -9.32
N ASN A 303 -4.41 -19.05 -8.89
CA ASN A 303 -3.04 -19.36 -8.51
C ASN A 303 -2.45 -18.31 -7.57
N LYS A 304 -2.44 -18.61 -6.28
CA LYS A 304 -1.90 -17.75 -5.20
C LYS A 304 -0.43 -17.36 -5.42
N ASN A 305 0.39 -18.24 -6.01
CA ASN A 305 1.83 -17.99 -6.21
C ASN A 305 2.13 -16.92 -7.28
N ASN A 306 1.13 -16.58 -8.10
CA ASN A 306 1.26 -15.65 -9.21
C ASN A 306 0.14 -14.60 -9.21
N ALA A 307 -0.38 -14.32 -8.02
CA ALA A 307 -1.55 -13.45 -7.82
C ALA A 307 -1.18 -11.98 -7.58
N ILE A 308 -0.02 -11.74 -6.96
CA ILE A 308 0.43 -10.39 -6.61
C ILE A 308 1.89 -10.22 -7.05
N PHE A 309 2.15 -9.14 -7.78
CA PHE A 309 3.50 -8.72 -8.14
C PHE A 309 3.87 -7.43 -7.44
N LYS A 310 5.12 -7.32 -7.00
CA LYS A 310 5.68 -6.13 -6.37
C LYS A 310 6.73 -5.51 -7.28
N ILE A 311 6.58 -4.23 -7.61
CA ILE A 311 7.59 -3.45 -8.33
C ILE A 311 8.17 -2.38 -7.39
N PRO A 312 9.42 -2.54 -6.92
CA PRO A 312 10.06 -1.54 -6.08
C PRO A 312 10.27 -0.21 -6.81
N ILE A 313 9.98 0.90 -6.13
CA ILE A 313 10.32 2.27 -6.56
C ILE A 313 11.53 2.77 -5.75
N SER A 314 11.50 2.55 -4.44
CA SER A 314 12.57 2.84 -3.49
C SER A 314 12.67 1.72 -2.45
N ALA A 315 13.48 1.91 -1.40
CA ALA A 315 13.56 0.94 -0.30
C ALA A 315 12.23 0.80 0.48
N LYS A 316 11.36 1.83 0.44
CA LYS A 316 10.11 1.90 1.22
C LYS A 316 8.87 2.28 0.41
N GLU A 317 9.00 2.49 -0.90
CA GLU A 317 7.88 2.76 -1.78
C GLU A 317 7.87 1.76 -2.94
N TYR A 318 6.69 1.26 -3.29
CA TYR A 318 6.54 0.25 -4.34
C TYR A 318 5.11 0.21 -4.88
N PHE A 319 4.96 -0.41 -6.06
CA PHE A 319 3.66 -0.80 -6.59
C PHE A 319 3.36 -2.26 -6.27
N LEU A 320 2.13 -2.56 -5.89
CA LEU A 320 1.57 -3.91 -5.93
C LEU A 320 0.59 -4.01 -7.09
N ILE A 321 0.62 -5.13 -7.80
CA ILE A 321 -0.24 -5.39 -8.94
C ILE A 321 -0.98 -6.69 -8.66
N GLU A 322 -2.30 -6.67 -8.79
CA GLU A 322 -3.13 -7.86 -8.67
C GLU A 322 -4.14 -7.95 -9.82
N ASN A 323 -4.49 -9.18 -10.21
CA ASN A 323 -5.61 -9.43 -11.10
C ASN A 323 -6.84 -9.75 -10.24
N ARG A 324 -7.88 -8.92 -10.33
CA ARG A 324 -9.16 -9.15 -9.65
C ARG A 324 -10.20 -9.53 -10.69
N ASN A 325 -10.89 -10.62 -10.45
CA ASN A 325 -11.90 -11.12 -11.37
C ASN A 325 -13.19 -11.39 -10.61
N ARG A 326 -14.25 -10.71 -11.04
CA ARG A 326 -15.59 -10.78 -10.47
C ARG A 326 -16.25 -12.16 -10.61
N ASP A 327 -15.96 -12.85 -11.71
CA ASP A 327 -16.50 -14.17 -12.08
C ASP A 327 -15.36 -14.98 -12.71
N VAL A 328 -14.53 -15.56 -11.85
CA VAL A 328 -13.31 -16.25 -12.22
C VAL A 328 -13.59 -17.57 -12.95
N PHE A 329 -14.75 -18.19 -12.70
CA PHE A 329 -15.16 -19.44 -13.33
C PHE A 329 -16.11 -19.24 -14.52
N ASN A 330 -16.60 -18.02 -14.75
CA ASN A 330 -17.54 -17.65 -15.80
C ASN A 330 -18.81 -18.50 -15.74
N ASP A 331 -19.31 -18.74 -14.53
CA ASP A 331 -20.53 -19.48 -14.23
C ASP A 331 -21.49 -18.75 -13.29
N GLY A 332 -21.15 -17.50 -12.92
CA GLY A 332 -21.93 -16.63 -12.06
C GLY A 332 -21.78 -16.96 -10.57
N VAL A 333 -21.98 -15.96 -9.71
CA VAL A 333 -21.84 -16.14 -8.26
C VAL A 333 -22.91 -17.06 -7.69
N ARG A 334 -22.50 -18.02 -6.85
CA ARG A 334 -23.40 -18.88 -6.08
C ARG A 334 -23.42 -18.45 -4.63
N LEU A 335 -24.62 -18.13 -4.15
CA LEU A 335 -24.88 -17.66 -2.80
C LEU A 335 -25.73 -18.68 -2.05
N LYS A 336 -25.32 -19.02 -0.83
CA LYS A 336 -26.10 -19.86 0.08
C LYS A 336 -26.60 -19.03 1.24
N PHE A 337 -27.91 -19.03 1.43
CA PHE A 337 -28.58 -18.34 2.53
C PHE A 337 -29.17 -19.34 3.51
N TYR A 338 -28.97 -19.09 4.80
CA TYR A 338 -29.72 -19.75 5.87
C TYR A 338 -31.01 -18.97 6.12
N TRP A 339 -32.15 -19.65 5.98
CA TRP A 339 -33.46 -19.08 6.24
C TRP A 339 -34.19 -19.89 7.30
N ARG A 340 -34.85 -19.17 8.22
CA ARG A 340 -35.72 -19.75 9.23
C ARG A 340 -37.04 -18.98 9.30
N ASP A 341 -38.13 -19.72 9.34
CA ASP A 341 -39.47 -19.19 9.60
C ASP A 341 -40.22 -20.14 10.57
N SER A 342 -41.51 -19.85 10.82
CA SER A 342 -42.35 -20.66 11.69
C SER A 342 -42.58 -22.10 11.19
N THR A 343 -42.19 -22.42 9.95
CA THR A 343 -42.32 -23.76 9.36
C THR A 343 -41.05 -24.59 9.45
N GLY A 344 -39.89 -23.97 9.74
CA GLY A 344 -38.62 -24.65 9.92
C GLY A 344 -37.42 -23.91 9.35
N GLU A 345 -36.32 -24.65 9.18
CA GLU A 345 -35.02 -24.17 8.73
C GLU A 345 -34.70 -24.73 7.33
N ARG A 346 -34.09 -23.92 6.47
CA ARG A 346 -33.66 -24.34 5.12
C ARG A 346 -32.45 -23.57 4.63
N ILE A 347 -31.65 -24.23 3.78
CA ILE A 347 -30.63 -23.57 2.97
C ILE A 347 -31.22 -23.23 1.61
N ILE A 348 -31.02 -21.99 1.18
CA ILE A 348 -31.50 -21.46 -0.08
C ILE A 348 -30.28 -21.10 -0.93
N GLU A 349 -30.18 -21.73 -2.10
CA GLU A 349 -29.13 -21.40 -3.07
C GLU A 349 -29.68 -20.44 -4.13
N ARG A 350 -28.86 -19.46 -4.51
CA ARG A 350 -29.13 -18.50 -5.58
C ARG A 350 -27.89 -18.38 -6.45
N VAL A 351 -28.12 -18.24 -7.75
CA VAL A 351 -27.06 -18.02 -8.74
C VAL A 351 -27.40 -16.79 -9.53
N PHE A 352 -26.46 -15.86 -9.62
CA PHE A 352 -26.59 -14.64 -10.43
C PHE A 352 -25.46 -14.58 -11.45
N THR A 353 -25.79 -14.37 -12.71
CA THR A 353 -24.80 -14.31 -13.80
C THR A 353 -24.47 -12.87 -14.21
N LYS A 354 -25.10 -11.88 -13.58
CA LYS A 354 -24.88 -10.44 -13.76
C LYS A 354 -25.63 -9.65 -12.68
N ASP A 355 -25.34 -8.36 -12.58
CA ASP A 355 -26.21 -7.43 -11.86
C ASP A 355 -27.60 -7.35 -12.52
N GLU A 356 -28.63 -7.37 -11.69
CA GLU A 356 -30.02 -7.22 -12.10
C GLU A 356 -30.85 -6.44 -11.07
N ILE A 357 -32.10 -6.17 -11.39
CA ILE A 357 -33.04 -5.49 -10.48
C ILE A 357 -33.24 -6.39 -9.24
N GLY A 358 -33.10 -5.83 -8.04
CA GLY A 358 -33.16 -6.59 -6.79
C GLY A 358 -31.88 -7.34 -6.43
N PHE A 359 -30.84 -7.36 -7.28
CA PHE A 359 -29.52 -7.89 -6.91
C PHE A 359 -28.38 -7.18 -7.65
N ASN A 360 -27.87 -6.14 -7.01
CA ASN A 360 -26.69 -5.37 -7.40
C ASN A 360 -26.10 -4.67 -6.17
N TYR A 361 -25.03 -3.91 -6.34
CA TYR A 361 -24.36 -3.21 -5.24
C TYR A 361 -25.29 -2.40 -4.32
N PHE A 362 -26.34 -1.77 -4.85
CA PHE A 362 -27.24 -0.89 -4.10
C PHE A 362 -28.56 -1.56 -3.67
N ASP A 363 -28.87 -2.74 -4.18
CA ASP A 363 -30.21 -3.35 -4.05
C ASP A 363 -30.09 -4.88 -3.95
N ILE A 364 -30.71 -5.44 -2.91
CA ILE A 364 -30.65 -6.87 -2.58
C ILE A 364 -32.05 -7.47 -2.36
N ASP A 365 -33.11 -6.83 -2.83
CA ASP A 365 -34.50 -7.24 -2.61
C ASP A 365 -34.86 -8.64 -3.17
N SER A 366 -34.05 -9.19 -4.09
CA SER A 366 -34.22 -10.54 -4.66
C SER A 366 -33.69 -11.67 -3.76
N VAL A 367 -32.96 -11.35 -2.70
CA VAL A 367 -32.40 -12.34 -1.74
C VAL A 367 -32.96 -12.16 -0.33
N TYR A 368 -32.89 -13.22 0.48
CA TYR A 368 -33.42 -13.22 1.84
C TYR A 368 -32.78 -14.33 2.69
N GLY A 369 -32.79 -14.13 4.01
CA GLY A 369 -32.04 -14.95 4.96
C GLY A 369 -30.63 -14.40 5.23
N VAL A 370 -29.90 -15.10 6.10
CA VAL A 370 -28.50 -14.79 6.41
C VAL A 370 -27.61 -15.42 5.35
N LEU A 371 -26.77 -14.65 4.66
CA LEU A 371 -25.79 -15.21 3.72
C LEU A 371 -24.75 -15.99 4.52
N ILE A 372 -24.60 -17.29 4.25
CA ILE A 372 -23.66 -18.18 4.96
C ILE A 372 -22.47 -18.63 4.11
N ASP A 373 -22.54 -18.49 2.79
CA ASP A 373 -21.43 -18.78 1.88
C ASP A 373 -21.64 -18.08 0.54
N VAL A 374 -20.52 -17.72 -0.08
CA VAL A 374 -20.40 -17.22 -1.45
C VAL A 374 -19.18 -17.91 -2.04
N ASP A 375 -19.21 -18.39 -3.27
CA ASP A 375 -18.04 -18.99 -3.92
C ASP A 375 -16.99 -17.96 -4.32
N GLU A 376 -17.43 -16.82 -4.89
CA GLU A 376 -16.55 -15.76 -5.40
C GLU A 376 -16.81 -14.42 -4.68
N PRO A 377 -16.08 -14.08 -3.60
CA PRO A 377 -16.28 -12.82 -2.87
C PRO A 377 -16.09 -11.58 -3.75
N ASP A 378 -15.21 -11.67 -4.74
CA ASP A 378 -14.96 -10.60 -5.72
C ASP A 378 -16.14 -10.30 -6.65
N TRP A 379 -17.24 -11.05 -6.57
CA TRP A 379 -18.50 -10.63 -7.18
C TRP A 379 -18.94 -9.23 -6.69
N ALA A 380 -18.50 -8.85 -5.49
CA ALA A 380 -18.63 -7.52 -4.88
C ALA A 380 -18.02 -6.37 -5.71
N LEU A 381 -17.05 -6.65 -6.58
CA LEU A 381 -16.34 -5.66 -7.39
C LEU A 381 -17.19 -5.17 -8.57
N PRO A 382 -16.93 -3.95 -9.09
CA PRO A 382 -17.70 -3.41 -10.21
C PRO A 382 -17.37 -4.11 -11.55
N GLY A 383 -16.28 -4.87 -11.63
CA GLY A 383 -15.84 -5.58 -12.82
C GLY A 383 -14.55 -6.38 -12.60
N SER A 384 -13.89 -6.74 -13.70
CA SER A 384 -12.67 -7.56 -13.71
C SER A 384 -11.54 -6.82 -14.42
N GLY A 385 -10.32 -6.91 -13.90
CA GLY A 385 -9.16 -6.22 -14.44
C GLY A 385 -7.97 -6.23 -13.49
N ILE A 386 -6.90 -5.54 -13.89
CA ILE A 386 -5.73 -5.36 -13.03
C ILE A 386 -5.91 -4.13 -12.14
N LEU A 387 -5.64 -4.28 -10.85
CA LEU A 387 -5.50 -3.17 -9.91
C LEU A 387 -4.02 -2.91 -9.66
N ILE A 388 -3.67 -1.63 -9.56
CA ILE A 388 -2.32 -1.18 -9.22
C ILE A 388 -2.42 -0.38 -7.92
N TRP A 389 -1.69 -0.80 -6.91
CA TRP A 389 -1.64 -0.17 -5.60
C TRP A 389 -0.30 0.50 -5.40
N TYR A 390 -0.31 1.77 -4.99
CA TYR A 390 0.88 2.46 -4.50
C TYR A 390 0.99 2.32 -2.99
N ILE A 391 2.14 1.85 -2.52
CA ILE A 391 2.42 1.66 -1.10
C ILE A 391 3.60 2.55 -0.68
N ASP A 392 3.43 3.29 0.41
CA ASP A 392 4.49 4.03 1.11
C ASP A 392 4.62 3.51 2.55
N GLU A 393 5.62 2.65 2.77
CA GLU A 393 5.88 2.03 4.06
C GLU A 393 6.29 3.06 5.13
N ASN A 394 6.79 4.24 4.76
CA ASN A 394 7.06 5.27 5.77
C ASN A 394 5.78 5.74 6.44
N VAL A 395 4.70 5.89 5.66
CA VAL A 395 3.38 6.28 6.18
C VAL A 395 2.74 5.14 6.95
N VAL A 396 2.85 3.91 6.42
CA VAL A 396 2.35 2.71 7.10
C VAL A 396 3.03 2.56 8.47
N ASP A 397 4.36 2.55 8.53
CA ASP A 397 5.14 2.43 9.78
C ASP A 397 4.76 3.51 10.81
N GLU A 398 4.58 4.75 10.34
CA GLU A 398 4.25 5.91 11.18
C GLU A 398 2.83 5.84 11.76
N LYS A 399 1.85 5.42 10.94
CA LYS A 399 0.42 5.63 11.23
C LYS A 399 -0.38 4.36 11.51
N LEU A 400 0.19 3.17 11.32
CA LEU A 400 -0.50 1.88 11.53
C LEU A 400 -1.04 1.75 12.96
N LYS A 401 -0.23 2.07 13.98
CA LYS A 401 -0.61 1.90 15.39
C LYS A 401 -1.80 2.75 15.84
N ILE A 402 -2.02 3.87 15.17
CA ILE A 402 -3.11 4.81 15.47
C ILE A 402 -4.21 4.76 14.40
N ASN A 403 -4.20 3.74 13.54
CA ASN A 403 -5.24 3.46 12.56
C ASN A 403 -5.60 4.67 11.68
N SER A 404 -4.58 5.31 11.09
CA SER A 404 -4.75 6.56 10.32
C SER A 404 -3.92 6.63 9.03
N ILE A 405 -3.56 5.46 8.49
CA ILE A 405 -2.63 5.33 7.34
C ILE A 405 -3.09 6.16 6.14
N ASN A 406 -4.40 6.29 5.93
CA ASN A 406 -4.98 7.00 4.79
C ASN A 406 -5.78 8.27 5.16
N ASN A 407 -5.59 8.82 6.36
CA ASN A 407 -6.29 10.04 6.80
C ASN A 407 -5.76 11.32 6.14
N ASP A 408 -4.50 11.31 5.68
CA ASP A 408 -3.89 12.45 4.99
C ASP A 408 -3.94 12.23 3.48
N VAL A 409 -4.88 12.89 2.80
CA VAL A 409 -5.10 12.76 1.34
C VAL A 409 -3.87 13.14 0.51
N LYS A 410 -2.94 13.91 1.07
CA LYS A 410 -1.70 14.31 0.40
C LYS A 410 -0.55 13.32 0.63
N ARG A 411 -0.73 12.38 1.56
CA ARG A 411 0.30 11.44 2.00
C ARG A 411 -0.35 10.13 2.49
N LEU A 412 -0.90 9.39 1.53
CA LEU A 412 -1.55 8.09 1.75
C LEU A 412 -0.49 6.98 1.85
N GLY A 413 -0.71 6.02 2.75
CA GLY A 413 0.19 4.86 2.85
C GLY A 413 -0.20 3.71 1.93
N VAL A 414 -1.50 3.54 1.66
CA VAL A 414 -2.02 2.53 0.73
C VAL A 414 -3.02 3.20 -0.19
N LYS A 415 -2.71 3.25 -1.48
CA LYS A 415 -3.49 4.01 -2.46
C LYS A 415 -3.79 3.16 -3.70
N LEU A 416 -5.02 3.19 -4.17
CA LEU A 416 -5.36 2.66 -5.49
C LEU A 416 -4.93 3.66 -6.58
N ILE A 417 -4.33 3.14 -7.64
CA ILE A 417 -3.97 3.89 -8.84
C ILE A 417 -5.02 3.60 -9.91
N GLU A 418 -5.91 4.56 -10.10
CA GLU A 418 -7.07 4.41 -10.98
C GLU A 418 -6.73 4.72 -12.43
N ALA A 419 -7.35 3.96 -13.32
CA ALA A 419 -7.04 3.98 -14.73
C ALA A 419 -7.80 5.09 -15.51
N ASP A 420 -8.88 5.64 -14.97
CA ASP A 420 -9.85 6.44 -15.70
C ASP A 420 -9.91 7.93 -15.36
N GLY A 421 -9.00 8.47 -14.53
CA GLY A 421 -8.88 9.92 -14.36
C GLY A 421 -9.05 10.43 -12.92
N PRO A 422 -10.26 10.82 -12.51
CA PRO A 422 -10.48 11.38 -11.17
C PRO A 422 -10.13 10.32 -10.12
N GLN A 423 -9.16 10.61 -9.26
CA GLN A 423 -8.75 9.68 -8.21
C GLN A 423 -9.79 9.68 -7.07
N VAL A 424 -10.22 8.50 -6.58
CA VAL A 424 -11.05 8.30 -5.36
C VAL A 424 -10.52 9.10 -4.15
N ILE A 425 -9.24 9.46 -4.16
CA ILE A 425 -8.55 10.31 -3.18
C ILE A 425 -9.29 11.63 -2.88
N TYR A 426 -10.12 12.13 -3.79
CA TYR A 426 -10.76 13.44 -3.66
C TYR A 426 -12.27 13.43 -3.38
N GLY A 427 -12.92 12.27 -3.18
CA GLY A 427 -14.39 12.23 -3.04
C GLY A 427 -14.98 11.00 -2.35
N ASP A 428 -16.31 11.01 -2.20
CA ASP A 428 -17.13 9.91 -1.66
C ASP A 428 -17.34 8.80 -2.70
N GLU A 429 -16.34 8.53 -3.54
CA GLU A 429 -16.44 7.57 -4.63
C GLU A 429 -16.29 6.13 -4.13
N ILE A 430 -17.16 5.26 -4.66
CA ILE A 430 -17.25 3.83 -4.31
C ILE A 430 -16.32 2.94 -5.15
N GLY A 431 -15.77 3.49 -6.23
CA GLY A 431 -14.98 2.80 -7.25
C GLY A 431 -15.80 2.18 -8.38
N TRP A 432 -15.33 2.27 -9.62
CA TRP A 432 -16.02 1.82 -10.85
C TRP A 432 -15.19 0.86 -11.68
N VAL A 433 -15.82 0.19 -12.66
CA VAL A 433 -15.10 -0.72 -13.56
C VAL A 433 -13.98 -0.02 -14.33
N PHE A 434 -14.11 1.28 -14.57
CA PHE A 434 -13.13 2.07 -15.31
C PHE A 434 -11.85 2.34 -14.52
N ASP A 435 -11.88 2.24 -13.19
CA ASP A 435 -10.71 2.42 -12.34
C ASP A 435 -9.67 1.30 -12.54
N MET A 436 -10.09 0.16 -13.12
CA MET A 436 -9.27 -1.02 -13.36
C MET A 436 -8.50 -0.95 -14.69
N TRP A 437 -7.29 -1.52 -14.73
CA TRP A 437 -6.42 -1.54 -15.90
C TRP A 437 -6.65 -2.78 -16.78
N PHE A 438 -7.17 -2.59 -18.00
CA PHE A 438 -7.39 -3.68 -18.96
C PHE A 438 -7.56 -3.19 -20.41
N LEU A 439 -7.27 -4.07 -21.38
CA LEU A 439 -7.58 -3.80 -22.79
C LEU A 439 -9.08 -3.74 -23.03
N GLY A 440 -9.55 -2.61 -23.53
CA GLY A 440 -10.97 -2.36 -23.81
C GLY A 440 -11.67 -1.51 -22.76
N ASN A 441 -10.94 -0.98 -21.77
CA ASN A 441 -11.49 0.03 -20.86
C ASN A 441 -11.93 1.26 -21.67
N SER A 442 -13.21 1.63 -21.52
CA SER A 442 -13.88 2.65 -22.34
C SER A 442 -13.84 4.05 -21.74
N SER A 443 -13.10 4.28 -20.64
CA SER A 443 -12.94 5.64 -20.12
C SER A 443 -12.31 6.56 -21.18
N PRO A 444 -12.85 7.77 -21.40
CA PRO A 444 -12.35 8.69 -22.43
C PRO A 444 -10.88 9.09 -22.28
N VAL A 445 -10.34 9.05 -21.07
CA VAL A 445 -8.95 9.44 -20.77
C VAL A 445 -8.02 8.24 -20.62
N TYR A 446 -8.56 7.01 -20.62
CA TYR A 446 -7.78 5.80 -20.43
C TYR A 446 -6.77 5.60 -21.56
N LYS A 447 -5.54 5.27 -21.16
CA LYS A 447 -4.53 4.69 -22.03
C LYS A 447 -4.10 3.38 -21.40
N ASN A 448 -3.82 2.39 -22.24
CA ASN A 448 -3.34 1.07 -21.80
C ASN A 448 -1.86 1.13 -21.35
N GLU A 449 -1.59 2.05 -20.42
CA GLU A 449 -0.28 2.45 -19.92
C GLU A 449 -0.41 3.29 -18.64
N PHE A 450 0.19 2.78 -17.57
CA PHE A 450 0.55 3.53 -16.38
C PHE A 450 2.05 3.87 -16.42
N SER A 451 2.38 5.15 -16.35
CA SER A 451 3.76 5.66 -16.39
C SER A 451 3.81 7.08 -15.81
N VAL A 452 4.98 7.71 -15.74
CA VAL A 452 5.07 9.13 -15.35
C VAL A 452 4.31 10.08 -16.29
N ASN A 453 3.99 9.61 -17.50
CA ASN A 453 3.23 10.35 -18.50
C ASN A 453 1.75 9.97 -18.53
N SER A 454 1.29 9.05 -17.66
CA SER A 454 -0.12 8.69 -17.59
C SER A 454 -0.95 9.86 -17.08
N TYR A 455 -2.19 9.95 -17.57
CA TYR A 455 -3.22 10.79 -16.98
C TYR A 455 -4.21 9.88 -16.24
N PRO A 456 -4.52 10.14 -14.96
CA PRO A 456 -3.99 11.24 -14.16
C PRO A 456 -2.51 11.00 -13.78
N TRP A 457 -1.78 12.09 -13.58
CA TRP A 457 -0.40 12.00 -13.06
C TRP A 457 -0.44 11.50 -11.61
N ASN A 458 0.36 10.49 -11.30
CA ASN A 458 0.34 9.75 -10.03
C ASN A 458 1.73 9.73 -9.39
N PRO A 459 2.30 10.87 -8.97
CA PRO A 459 3.62 10.89 -8.37
C PRO A 459 3.64 10.18 -7.01
N THR A 460 4.85 9.91 -6.52
CA THR A 460 5.07 9.48 -5.13
C THR A 460 4.62 10.56 -4.14
N ASN A 461 4.52 10.21 -2.85
CA ASN A 461 4.09 11.14 -1.79
C ASN A 461 4.98 12.39 -1.65
N ASN A 462 6.24 12.33 -2.08
CA ASN A 462 7.16 13.48 -2.12
C ASN A 462 7.18 14.20 -3.48
N LEU A 463 6.21 13.93 -4.35
CA LEU A 463 6.07 14.48 -5.70
C LEU A 463 7.21 14.09 -6.67
N SER A 464 7.95 13.03 -6.36
CA SER A 464 8.99 12.51 -7.25
C SER A 464 8.39 11.61 -8.34
N ASN A 465 9.07 11.60 -9.49
CA ASN A 465 8.77 10.64 -10.55
C ASN A 465 9.41 9.27 -10.26
N PHE A 466 8.84 8.23 -10.86
CA PHE A 466 9.35 6.86 -10.81
C PHE A 466 9.73 6.37 -12.20
N ASN A 467 10.76 5.53 -12.32
CA ASN A 467 11.24 5.05 -13.61
C ASN A 467 10.62 3.72 -14.04
N VAL A 468 9.30 3.58 -13.88
CA VAL A 468 8.56 2.35 -14.20
C VAL A 468 7.40 2.70 -15.12
N LYS A 469 7.15 1.82 -16.08
CA LYS A 469 5.99 1.82 -16.97
C LYS A 469 5.34 0.45 -16.93
N ILE A 470 4.03 0.40 -16.68
CA ILE A 470 3.21 -0.81 -16.68
C ILE A 470 2.17 -0.63 -17.77
N TYR A 471 2.19 -1.47 -18.80
CA TYR A 471 1.46 -1.19 -20.04
C TYR A 471 1.05 -2.45 -20.79
N ASN A 472 0.25 -2.31 -21.85
CA ASN A 472 -0.17 -3.44 -22.68
C ASN A 472 -0.86 -4.55 -21.84
N PHE A 473 -1.74 -4.13 -20.94
CA PHE A 473 -2.69 -4.98 -20.22
C PHE A 473 -3.56 -5.73 -21.22
N SER A 474 -3.82 -7.02 -20.99
CA SER A 474 -4.74 -7.84 -21.78
C SER A 474 -6.20 -7.52 -21.47
N SER A 475 -7.13 -8.15 -22.18
CA SER A 475 -8.55 -8.13 -21.80
C SER A 475 -8.76 -8.85 -20.46
N PRO A 476 -9.82 -8.52 -19.71
CA PRO A 476 -10.14 -9.16 -18.44
C PRO A 476 -10.27 -10.68 -18.58
N SER A 477 -9.63 -11.42 -17.67
CA SER A 477 -9.60 -12.88 -17.68
C SER A 477 -9.10 -13.40 -16.32
N PRO A 478 -9.41 -14.65 -15.92
CA PRO A 478 -8.82 -15.28 -14.74
C PRO A 478 -7.28 -15.27 -14.73
N VAL A 479 -6.67 -15.21 -15.92
CA VAL A 479 -5.23 -14.97 -16.10
C VAL A 479 -5.05 -13.83 -17.11
N MET A 480 -4.56 -12.70 -16.64
CA MET A 480 -4.24 -11.54 -17.47
C MET A 480 -2.75 -11.46 -17.76
N THR A 481 -2.38 -10.61 -18.72
CA THR A 481 -0.98 -10.25 -18.96
C THR A 481 -0.81 -8.75 -18.99
N PHE A 482 0.37 -8.27 -18.58
CA PHE A 482 0.81 -6.90 -18.79
C PHE A 482 2.31 -6.89 -19.08
N LYS A 483 2.82 -5.76 -19.55
CA LYS A 483 4.26 -5.52 -19.69
C LYS A 483 4.72 -4.54 -18.63
N VAL A 484 5.91 -4.78 -18.11
CA VAL A 484 6.63 -3.84 -17.26
C VAL A 484 7.93 -3.44 -17.95
N GLY A 485 8.25 -2.16 -17.93
CA GLY A 485 9.44 -1.57 -18.51
C GLY A 485 9.84 -0.30 -17.77
N THR A 486 10.90 0.37 -18.24
CA THR A 486 11.29 1.68 -17.72
C THR A 486 10.52 2.78 -18.44
N SER A 487 10.11 3.83 -17.72
CA SER A 487 9.53 5.03 -18.34
C SER A 487 10.63 5.73 -19.15
N ASP A 488 10.47 5.80 -20.47
CA ASP A 488 11.48 6.18 -21.48
C ASP A 488 12.74 6.94 -21.00
N SER A 489 13.87 6.33 -21.34
CA SER A 489 15.24 6.75 -21.07
C SER A 489 15.66 7.93 -21.96
N THR A 490 15.15 9.13 -21.72
CA THR A 490 15.64 10.33 -22.44
C THR A 490 17.13 10.59 -22.17
N VAL A 491 17.65 10.09 -21.06
CA VAL A 491 19.08 10.13 -20.72
C VAL A 491 19.55 8.73 -20.34
N LEU A 492 20.30 8.11 -21.24
CA LEU A 492 21.08 6.90 -20.96
C LEU A 492 22.56 7.29 -20.77
N PRO A 493 23.35 6.54 -19.97
CA PRO A 493 24.80 6.67 -20.01
C PRO A 493 25.29 6.59 -21.45
N ALA A 494 26.16 7.52 -21.85
CA ALA A 494 26.78 7.48 -23.16
C ALA A 494 27.58 6.16 -23.32
N PRO A 495 27.71 5.61 -24.55
CA PRO A 495 28.62 4.51 -24.81
C PRO A 495 30.01 4.79 -24.21
N ALA A 496 30.60 3.78 -23.55
CA ALA A 496 31.87 3.85 -22.78
C ALA A 496 31.83 4.54 -21.40
N PHE A 497 30.66 4.97 -20.91
CA PHE A 497 30.47 5.47 -19.55
C PHE A 497 29.51 4.58 -18.72
N PRO A 498 29.70 4.46 -17.39
CA PRO A 498 30.71 5.12 -16.57
C PRO A 498 32.13 4.60 -16.81
N LYS A 499 33.12 5.52 -16.80
CA LYS A 499 34.54 5.20 -16.92
C LYS A 499 35.21 5.33 -15.55
N ARG A 500 35.96 4.31 -15.13
CA ARG A 500 36.66 4.33 -13.84
C ARG A 500 37.93 5.17 -13.95
N ILE A 501 37.98 6.28 -13.22
CA ILE A 501 39.17 7.15 -13.14
C ILE A 501 39.83 6.98 -11.78
N PHE A 502 41.16 6.88 -11.77
CA PHE A 502 41.92 6.72 -10.54
C PHE A 502 42.07 8.06 -9.82
N GLY A 503 41.84 8.07 -8.50
CA GLY A 503 42.06 9.26 -7.67
C GLY A 503 40.98 10.34 -7.75
N ILE A 504 39.77 10.05 -8.26
CA ILE A 504 38.61 10.96 -8.12
C ILE A 504 38.33 11.19 -6.63
N THR A 505 38.14 12.45 -6.25
CA THR A 505 37.76 12.87 -4.89
C THR A 505 36.58 13.85 -4.94
N GLU A 506 36.09 14.30 -3.79
CA GLU A 506 35.10 15.39 -3.69
C GLU A 506 35.61 16.74 -4.24
N ARG A 507 36.90 16.83 -4.60
CA ARG A 507 37.56 18.00 -5.20
C ARG A 507 37.96 17.79 -6.66
N SER A 508 37.43 16.75 -7.29
CA SER A 508 37.56 16.53 -8.73
C SER A 508 36.43 17.24 -9.48
N PHE A 509 36.79 17.98 -10.51
CA PHE A 509 35.88 18.76 -11.34
C PHE A 509 36.02 18.36 -12.81
N VAL A 510 34.94 18.54 -13.57
CA VAL A 510 34.91 18.32 -15.02
C VAL A 510 34.96 19.68 -15.72
N THR A 511 35.84 19.81 -16.70
CA THR A 511 35.95 20.93 -17.62
C THR A 511 35.65 20.44 -19.03
N ILE A 512 34.92 21.24 -19.81
CA ILE A 512 34.52 20.90 -21.19
C ILE A 512 35.06 21.98 -22.13
N GLY A 513 35.72 21.57 -23.20
CA GLY A 513 36.16 22.47 -24.27
C GLY A 513 36.95 21.73 -25.35
N SER A 514 37.06 22.36 -26.51
CA SER A 514 37.81 21.80 -27.64
C SER A 514 39.31 21.94 -27.38
N ILE A 515 40.02 20.81 -27.37
CA ILE A 515 41.48 20.77 -27.19
C ILE A 515 42.22 20.04 -28.31
N ASP A 516 41.50 19.44 -29.27
CA ASP A 516 42.09 18.79 -30.45
C ASP A 516 41.57 19.34 -31.79
N ASN A 517 40.77 20.42 -31.73
CA ASN A 517 40.16 21.10 -32.88
C ASN A 517 39.23 20.21 -33.72
N ASP A 518 38.63 19.19 -33.10
CA ASP A 518 37.48 18.48 -33.64
C ASP A 518 36.17 19.28 -33.36
N PRO A 519 35.06 18.97 -34.06
CA PRO A 519 33.79 19.70 -33.89
C PRO A 519 33.05 19.39 -32.58
N LYS A 520 33.63 18.57 -31.71
CA LYS A 520 33.12 18.18 -30.40
C LYS A 520 34.06 18.76 -29.33
N ASN A 521 33.55 18.80 -28.11
CA ASN A 521 34.34 19.26 -26.97
C ASN A 521 34.77 18.05 -26.16
N GLU A 522 36.00 18.10 -25.65
CA GLU A 522 36.58 17.05 -24.85
C GLU A 522 36.19 17.23 -23.39
N ILE A 523 36.25 16.13 -22.67
CA ILE A 523 35.99 16.04 -21.23
C ILE A 523 37.36 16.00 -20.54
N VAL A 524 37.70 17.07 -19.85
CA VAL A 524 38.92 17.17 -19.03
C VAL A 524 38.52 17.06 -17.55
N LEU A 525 39.25 16.30 -16.75
CA LEU A 525 38.97 16.13 -15.33
C LEU A 525 40.25 16.14 -14.50
N ASN A 526 40.26 16.90 -13.41
CA ASN A 526 41.34 16.84 -12.42
C ASN A 526 41.08 15.74 -11.37
N SER A 527 42.15 15.15 -10.86
CA SER A 527 42.10 14.15 -9.79
C SER A 527 43.31 14.28 -8.87
N SER A 528 43.27 13.57 -7.74
CA SER A 528 44.43 13.45 -6.84
C SER A 528 45.64 12.73 -7.46
N SER A 529 45.46 12.10 -8.62
CA SER A 529 46.53 11.35 -9.30
C SER A 529 47.07 12.01 -10.57
N GLY A 530 46.38 13.03 -11.09
CA GLY A 530 46.65 13.57 -12.42
C GLY A 530 45.45 14.27 -13.04
N ILE A 531 45.66 14.86 -14.20
CA ILE A 531 44.62 15.37 -15.10
C ILE A 531 44.31 14.27 -16.12
N PHE A 532 43.03 14.08 -16.43
CA PHE A 532 42.55 13.15 -17.43
C PHE A 532 41.83 13.88 -18.56
N ALA A 533 41.90 13.36 -19.78
CA ALA A 533 41.16 13.92 -20.91
C ALA A 533 40.63 12.84 -21.85
N PHE A 534 39.36 12.99 -22.25
CA PHE A 534 38.66 12.06 -23.13
C PHE A 534 37.87 12.80 -24.19
N ASN A 535 37.72 12.20 -25.36
CA ASN A 535 36.66 12.63 -26.27
C ASN A 535 35.27 12.24 -25.70
N PRO A 536 34.16 12.75 -26.27
CA PRO A 536 32.80 12.40 -25.81
C PRO A 536 32.44 10.91 -25.90
N SER A 537 33.19 10.12 -26.68
CA SER A 537 33.04 8.67 -26.76
C SER A 537 33.84 7.89 -25.72
N GLY A 538 34.52 8.59 -24.79
CA GLY A 538 35.32 7.99 -23.73
C GLY A 538 36.70 7.48 -24.19
N THR A 539 37.14 7.80 -25.40
CA THR A 539 38.49 7.46 -25.89
C THR A 539 39.50 8.44 -25.30
N SER A 540 40.66 7.93 -24.87
CA SER A 540 41.76 8.78 -24.38
C SER A 540 42.29 9.67 -25.51
N LEU A 541 42.69 10.89 -25.17
CA LEU A 541 43.37 11.81 -26.09
C LEU A 541 44.90 11.68 -26.04
N THR A 542 45.40 10.82 -25.16
CA THR A 542 46.82 10.50 -25.07
C THR A 542 47.08 9.04 -25.43
N LEU A 543 48.36 8.68 -25.58
CA LEU A 543 48.78 7.28 -25.75
C LEU A 543 48.47 6.41 -24.51
N ASN A 544 48.08 7.03 -23.38
CA ASN A 544 47.68 6.34 -22.18
C ASN A 544 46.21 5.93 -22.27
N GLU A 545 45.92 4.63 -22.40
CA GLU A 545 44.56 4.10 -22.54
C GLU A 545 43.64 4.42 -21.34
N GLN A 546 44.21 4.65 -20.15
CA GLN A 546 43.48 5.03 -18.95
C GLN A 546 43.06 6.50 -18.94
N GLY A 547 43.52 7.31 -19.91
CA GLY A 547 43.11 8.71 -20.07
C GLY A 547 44.01 9.73 -19.41
N TYR A 548 45.15 9.33 -18.85
CA TYR A 548 46.06 10.28 -18.23
C TYR A 548 46.54 11.30 -19.25
N TYR A 549 46.18 12.55 -18.99
CA TYR A 549 46.63 13.70 -19.75
C TYR A 549 47.93 14.22 -19.15
N SER A 550 47.95 14.45 -17.83
CA SER A 550 49.12 14.92 -17.10
C SER A 550 49.20 14.30 -15.71
N ASN A 551 50.40 14.20 -15.14
CA ASN A 551 50.63 13.73 -13.78
C ASN A 551 50.45 14.82 -12.70
N ILE A 552 50.02 16.01 -13.11
CA ILE A 552 49.74 17.11 -12.20
C ILE A 552 48.59 16.80 -11.26
N LYS A 553 48.87 16.94 -9.97
CA LYS A 553 47.91 16.68 -8.91
C LYS A 553 47.32 17.99 -8.46
N SER A 554 46.04 18.17 -8.74
CA SER A 554 45.32 19.39 -8.37
C SER A 554 43.94 19.06 -7.85
N ASP A 555 43.55 19.75 -6.79
CA ASP A 555 42.18 19.79 -6.27
C ASP A 555 41.33 20.86 -6.97
N PHE A 556 41.86 21.48 -8.02
CA PHE A 556 41.20 22.55 -8.75
C PHE A 556 40.82 22.12 -10.17
N ALA A 557 39.66 22.59 -10.63
CA ALA A 557 39.21 22.44 -12.00
C ALA A 557 40.25 22.99 -12.99
N CYS A 558 40.40 22.33 -14.13
CA CYS A 558 41.22 22.84 -15.22
C CYS A 558 40.50 23.98 -15.95
N ALA A 559 41.25 24.84 -16.63
CA ALA A 559 40.71 25.75 -17.64
C ALA A 559 41.18 25.33 -19.03
N ILE A 560 40.53 25.84 -20.08
CA ILE A 560 40.93 25.60 -21.47
C ILE A 560 41.12 26.96 -22.14
N PHE A 561 42.31 27.20 -22.70
CA PHE A 561 42.67 28.44 -23.35
C PHE A 561 43.80 28.24 -24.35
N ASP A 562 43.70 28.84 -25.54
CA ASP A 562 44.76 28.84 -26.55
C ASP A 562 45.90 29.80 -26.13
N VAL A 563 46.93 29.24 -25.50
CA VAL A 563 48.06 29.99 -24.95
C VAL A 563 49.04 30.40 -26.05
N ASP A 564 49.28 29.55 -27.05
CA ASP A 564 50.33 29.77 -28.06
C ASP A 564 49.84 30.35 -29.39
N GLY A 565 48.52 30.42 -29.59
CA GLY A 565 47.86 31.05 -30.74
C GLY A 565 47.69 30.13 -31.94
N ASP A 566 47.82 28.82 -31.78
CA ASP A 566 47.65 27.86 -32.87
C ASP A 566 46.17 27.56 -33.20
N GLY A 567 45.23 28.14 -32.45
CA GLY A 567 43.79 27.95 -32.62
C GLY A 567 43.23 26.70 -31.95
N ILE A 568 44.06 25.95 -31.21
CA ILE A 568 43.69 24.78 -30.43
C ILE A 568 43.69 25.15 -28.94
N GLY A 569 42.70 24.67 -28.18
CA GLY A 569 42.64 24.94 -26.74
C GLY A 569 43.69 24.16 -25.96
N ASP A 570 44.46 24.84 -25.10
CA ASP A 570 45.41 24.19 -24.19
C ASP A 570 44.78 23.95 -22.81
N VAL A 571 45.08 22.81 -22.20
CA VAL A 571 44.61 22.51 -20.85
C VAL A 571 45.48 23.23 -19.83
N ILE A 572 44.84 24.05 -18.99
CA ILE A 572 45.47 24.81 -17.92
C ILE A 572 45.22 24.11 -16.59
N GLY A 573 46.29 23.65 -15.96
CA GLY A 573 46.30 23.04 -14.63
C GLY A 573 47.11 23.85 -13.63
N VAL A 574 46.87 23.62 -12.33
CA VAL A 574 47.64 24.28 -11.27
C VAL A 574 48.14 23.26 -10.24
N ASP A 575 49.36 23.44 -9.75
CA ASP A 575 49.93 22.61 -8.67
C ASP A 575 50.79 23.48 -7.76
N ASP A 576 50.45 23.53 -6.48
CA ASP A 576 51.05 24.40 -5.47
C ASP A 576 51.18 25.85 -5.96
N LYS A 577 52.37 26.29 -6.36
CA LYS A 577 52.64 27.65 -6.85
C LYS A 577 52.57 27.80 -8.36
N LYS A 578 52.43 26.70 -9.10
CA LYS A 578 52.65 26.67 -10.54
C LYS A 578 51.36 26.59 -11.32
N VAL A 579 51.28 27.37 -12.39
CA VAL A 579 50.27 27.27 -13.44
C VAL A 579 50.94 26.62 -14.65
N TYR A 580 50.33 25.59 -15.20
CA TYR A 580 50.83 24.83 -16.34
C TYR A 580 49.85 24.95 -17.50
N ALA A 581 50.38 25.10 -18.71
CA ALA A 581 49.64 24.95 -19.95
C ALA A 581 50.16 23.72 -20.70
N PHE A 582 49.26 22.85 -21.15
CA PHE A 582 49.56 21.56 -21.76
C PHE A 582 49.05 21.45 -23.19
N LYS A 583 49.89 20.95 -24.11
CA LYS A 583 49.49 20.54 -25.47
C LYS A 583 48.76 19.19 -25.46
N THR A 584 48.31 18.74 -26.63
CA THR A 584 47.75 17.41 -26.86
C THR A 584 48.75 16.35 -27.33
N TRP A 585 50.05 16.65 -27.44
CA TRP A 585 51.08 15.68 -27.83
C TRP A 585 52.05 15.32 -26.70
N ASP A 586 52.62 14.13 -26.82
CA ASP A 586 53.68 13.62 -25.97
C ASP A 586 54.90 13.34 -26.87
N SER A 587 55.81 14.31 -26.92
CA SER A 587 57.02 14.25 -27.76
C SER A 587 58.08 13.31 -27.17
N ASN A 588 58.02 13.08 -25.85
CA ASN A 588 59.03 12.35 -25.10
C ASN A 588 58.63 10.87 -24.86
N LEU A 589 57.38 10.52 -25.17
CA LEU A 589 56.77 9.20 -25.08
C LEU A 589 56.72 8.63 -23.65
N ASP A 590 56.66 9.49 -22.63
CA ASP A 590 56.53 9.10 -21.22
C ASP A 590 55.09 8.76 -20.81
N GLY A 591 54.13 8.97 -21.71
CA GLY A 591 52.71 8.68 -21.52
C GLY A 591 51.91 9.87 -20.98
N PHE A 592 52.52 11.05 -20.81
CA PHE A 592 51.87 12.30 -20.44
C PHE A 592 52.11 13.37 -21.51
N VAL A 593 51.19 14.31 -21.65
CA VAL A 593 51.39 15.41 -22.61
C VAL A 593 52.45 16.40 -22.11
N ASP A 594 53.17 17.00 -23.05
CA ASP A 594 54.19 18.00 -22.75
C ASP A 594 53.57 19.34 -22.32
N SER A 595 54.20 20.00 -21.33
CA SER A 595 53.84 21.39 -20.97
C SER A 595 54.42 22.38 -21.97
N ILE A 596 53.59 23.26 -22.50
CA ILE A 596 53.97 24.41 -23.36
C ILE A 596 54.72 25.44 -22.52
N TRP A 597 54.19 25.68 -21.34
CA TRP A 597 54.54 26.81 -20.52
C TRP A 597 54.20 26.53 -19.06
N VAL A 598 55.07 27.01 -18.18
CA VAL A 598 54.89 26.94 -16.73
C VAL A 598 55.18 28.31 -16.14
N TYR A 599 54.24 28.83 -15.37
CA TYR A 599 54.41 30.03 -14.56
C TYR A 599 54.46 29.67 -13.09
N GLU A 600 55.39 30.25 -12.34
CA GLU A 600 55.50 30.05 -10.89
C GLU A 600 55.14 31.35 -10.16
N ASN A 601 54.07 31.29 -9.36
CA ASN A 601 53.63 32.39 -8.51
C ASN A 601 54.44 32.43 -7.20
N GLU A 602 54.53 33.59 -6.56
CA GLU A 602 55.26 33.72 -5.29
C GLU A 602 54.61 32.89 -4.15
N LYS A 603 53.27 32.85 -4.15
CA LYS A 603 52.44 32.19 -3.14
C LYS A 603 51.66 31.02 -3.75
N PRO A 604 51.37 29.97 -2.95
CA PRO A 604 50.52 28.87 -3.40
C PRO A 604 49.19 29.37 -3.97
N ILE A 605 48.74 28.74 -5.04
CA ILE A 605 47.49 29.02 -5.72
C ILE A 605 46.35 28.49 -4.85
N SER A 606 45.31 29.30 -4.67
CA SER A 606 44.19 29.03 -3.75
C SER A 606 42.83 28.93 -4.44
N THR A 607 42.75 29.17 -5.76
CA THR A 607 41.53 29.03 -6.57
C THR A 607 41.84 28.31 -7.88
N PRO A 608 40.84 27.72 -8.56
CA PRO A 608 41.05 27.21 -9.91
C PRO A 608 41.46 28.33 -10.88
N PRO A 609 42.26 28.01 -11.92
CA PRO A 609 42.48 28.92 -13.02
C PRO A 609 41.17 29.19 -13.74
N ALA A 610 40.95 30.43 -14.16
CA ALA A 610 39.80 30.87 -14.94
C ALA A 610 40.27 31.73 -16.12
N ILE A 611 39.49 31.75 -17.20
CA ILE A 611 39.79 32.51 -18.40
C ILE A 611 38.89 33.74 -18.48
N PHE A 612 39.48 34.90 -18.67
CA PHE A 612 38.76 36.14 -18.96
C PHE A 612 39.41 36.82 -20.16
N GLN A 613 38.69 36.82 -21.29
CA GLN A 613 39.23 37.26 -22.58
C GLN A 613 40.53 36.48 -22.91
N ASN A 614 41.65 37.18 -23.11
CA ASN A 614 42.95 36.57 -23.42
C ASN A 614 43.86 36.47 -22.19
N LYS A 615 43.28 36.26 -20.99
CA LYS A 615 44.00 36.25 -19.72
C LYS A 615 43.64 35.03 -18.87
N ILE A 616 44.64 34.51 -18.17
CA ILE A 616 44.47 33.47 -17.14
C ILE A 616 44.43 34.16 -15.78
N LEU A 617 43.45 33.81 -14.95
CA LEU A 617 43.20 34.37 -13.63
C LEU A 617 43.25 33.28 -12.58
N PHE A 618 43.84 33.58 -11.43
CA PHE A 618 43.74 32.72 -10.25
C PHE A 618 43.97 33.55 -8.98
N GLY A 619 43.47 33.07 -7.86
CA GLY A 619 43.75 33.59 -6.53
C GLY A 619 44.93 32.87 -5.90
N ASP A 620 45.69 33.56 -5.05
CA ASP A 620 46.77 32.96 -4.26
C ASP A 620 46.45 32.91 -2.75
N SER A 621 47.31 32.24 -1.99
CA SER A 621 47.13 32.05 -0.54
C SER A 621 47.37 33.32 0.28
N ALA A 622 47.84 34.40 -0.32
CA ALA A 622 47.94 35.72 0.30
C ALA A 622 46.69 36.57 0.08
N GLY A 623 45.71 36.07 -0.68
CA GLY A 623 44.46 36.76 -0.99
C GLY A 623 44.55 37.67 -2.21
N ASN A 624 45.60 37.56 -3.02
CA ASN A 624 45.71 38.31 -4.27
C ASN A 624 44.95 37.60 -5.40
N ILE A 625 44.44 38.38 -6.37
CA ILE A 625 44.02 37.87 -7.68
C ILE A 625 45.12 38.21 -8.67
N VAL A 626 45.69 37.18 -9.31
CA VAL A 626 46.79 37.30 -10.28
C VAL A 626 46.22 37.18 -11.68
N PHE A 627 46.67 38.06 -12.58
CA PHE A 627 46.32 38.05 -14.01
C PHE A 627 47.58 37.77 -14.83
N LEU A 628 47.55 36.69 -15.61
CA LEU A 628 48.56 36.38 -16.61
C LEU A 628 48.03 36.79 -17.98
N ILE A 629 48.78 37.64 -18.68
CA ILE A 629 48.42 38.18 -19.99
C ILE A 629 49.24 37.43 -21.04
N LYS A 630 48.58 36.96 -22.10
CA LYS A 630 49.25 36.49 -23.31
C LYS A 630 50.03 37.66 -23.90
N MET A 631 51.37 37.63 -23.85
CA MET A 631 52.18 38.61 -24.57
C MET A 631 52.05 38.31 -26.05
N GLU A 632 51.56 39.26 -26.85
CA GLU A 632 51.68 39.19 -28.30
C GLU A 632 53.18 39.20 -28.63
N VAL A 633 53.67 38.14 -29.27
CA VAL A 633 55.02 38.10 -29.86
C VAL A 633 54.93 38.63 -31.28
#